data_AF-A0A202DGK8-F1
#
_entry.id   AF-A0A202DGK8-F1
#
_cell.length_a   1.000
_cell.length_b   1.000
_cell.length_c   1.000
_cell.angle_alpha   90.00
_cell.angle_beta   90.00
_cell.angle_gamma   90.00
#
_symmetry.space_group_name_H-M   'P 1'
#
loop_
_entity.id
_entity.type
_entity.pdbx_description
1 polymer ?
#
loop_
_entity_poly.entity_id
_entity_poly.type
_entity_poly.pdbx_seq_one_letter_code
_entity_poly.pdbx_strand_id
1 'polypeptide(L)'
;MLKRNYIIKHFFIFFLIILNVFDFFEALNPEFDLIKKVISWVLMIYLLYHFSFSKILIGYKDKNIDLMLLFSYTLFIFKDLFFYLLGSELSIRINESIVFYTLNISLLCFLLISHYLSFYKHIEGESLLGIFKVSDNVIFKFILSLIGISFVAYFIFMMVFQWFTIVIDAPIMMIAIIYYLYVATKQHKADSLMENIVGFGDNILERFISFFHYKKTLYLGLLSLLGLHFFTDIFALLMPSIFEMGGAVYKGITESETIIALFFENITGLTFYEIFNLLIIYLANIIHVLFLLATPIILIQHFYKEEKIRLPIWLKLMIIPSFIISYIYPVYTIEKITSLSSNISGVILSFSSVILSEKIYYVLALLLILIFLVLMLYHFKLMDTSGITLIILFVGMVDYVSKYYMSTVKYYIALIQNIWSTEFLIIIFFFIIFILLITLFYWFSIIIFAFEVLKYNYLKSFMDRNLENFRKLEIFFSISLLFILLIQFLSIMFAIFRIKNFNFFVPIILAALFVVLPRINLFFVRIDWGAKMHNFLLTPFALLVGLLIGSSAIYYREPLGFVSENIILIAFYLLFVAISEELLFRHYLQKYLSNVFDFRHSALVQSLLFAFFHLTKSTSISLFILMFISAILFTIIKEKTGLLNAILAHFMANAILYYYFLF
;
A
#
# COMPACT_ATOMS: atom_id res chain seq x y z
N MET A 1 27.53 3.73 39.17
CA MET A 1 27.18 2.84 38.03
C MET A 1 26.33 3.56 36.96
N LEU A 2 25.28 4.29 37.32
CA LEU A 2 24.42 5.05 36.37
C LEU A 2 25.19 6.01 35.45
N LYS A 3 26.13 6.82 35.97
CA LYS A 3 26.96 7.73 35.15
C LYS A 3 27.78 7.03 34.05
N ARG A 4 28.26 5.79 34.29
CA ARG A 4 29.11 5.07 33.32
C ARG A 4 28.30 4.59 32.11
N ASN A 5 27.06 4.13 32.33
CA ASN A 5 26.17 3.67 31.26
C ASN A 5 25.76 4.84 30.35
N TYR A 6 25.59 6.03 30.90
CA TYR A 6 25.32 7.23 30.11
C TYR A 6 26.49 7.58 29.19
N ILE A 7 27.73 7.59 29.68
CA ILE A 7 28.90 7.95 28.86
C ILE A 7 29.04 7.03 27.65
N ILE A 8 28.89 5.72 27.84
CA ILE A 8 29.00 4.73 26.75
C ILE A 8 27.89 4.93 25.72
N LYS A 9 26.64 5.15 26.17
CA LYS A 9 25.50 5.40 25.26
C LYS A 9 25.71 6.67 24.42
N HIS A 10 26.13 7.77 25.05
CA HIS A 10 26.40 9.03 24.35
C HIS A 10 27.57 8.91 23.37
N PHE A 11 28.62 8.17 23.73
CA PHE A 11 29.74 7.92 22.83
C PHE A 11 29.30 7.19 21.56
N PHE A 12 28.54 6.10 21.68
CA PHE A 12 28.04 5.37 20.51
C PHE A 12 27.10 6.20 19.64
N ILE A 13 26.20 6.98 20.25
CA ILE A 13 25.30 7.87 19.51
C ILE A 13 26.10 8.96 18.77
N PHE A 14 27.06 9.59 19.44
CA PHE A 14 27.92 10.62 18.84
C PHE A 14 28.75 10.06 17.69
N PHE A 15 29.35 8.89 17.89
CA PHE A 15 30.13 8.22 16.85
C PHE A 15 29.24 7.82 15.66
N LEU A 16 28.03 7.33 15.91
CA LEU A 16 27.04 7.03 14.88
C LEU A 16 26.68 8.28 14.06
N ILE A 17 26.45 9.42 14.73
CA ILE A 17 26.17 10.70 14.07
C ILE A 17 27.31 11.08 13.12
N ILE A 18 28.56 10.98 13.57
CA ILE A 18 29.73 11.28 12.73
C ILE A 18 29.78 10.36 11.51
N LEU A 19 29.62 9.04 11.71
CA LEU A 19 29.63 8.08 10.61
C LEU A 19 28.51 8.39 9.62
N ASN A 20 27.31 8.70 10.09
CA ASN A 20 26.17 9.05 9.23
C ASN A 20 26.35 10.35 8.44
N VAL A 21 27.06 11.34 8.99
CA VAL A 21 27.46 12.55 8.24
C VAL A 21 28.43 12.17 7.12
N PHE A 22 29.45 11.37 7.41
CA PHE A 22 30.39 10.92 6.38
C PHE A 22 29.73 10.04 5.32
N ASP A 23 28.78 9.19 5.72
CA ASP A 23 27.99 8.35 4.82
C ASP A 23 27.15 9.18 3.86
N PHE A 24 26.49 10.22 4.37
CA PHE A 24 25.66 11.13 3.58
C PHE A 24 26.45 11.81 2.45
N PHE A 25 27.74 12.09 2.69
CA PHE A 25 28.65 12.66 1.71
C PHE A 25 29.42 11.59 0.91
N GLU A 26 29.05 10.31 1.01
CA GLU A 26 29.73 9.18 0.36
C GLU A 26 31.24 9.12 0.66
N ALA A 27 31.64 9.64 1.82
CA ALA A 27 33.04 9.73 2.26
C ALA A 27 33.48 8.54 3.14
N LEU A 28 32.56 7.66 3.52
CA LEU A 28 32.88 6.43 4.25
C LEU A 28 33.47 5.38 3.31
N ASN A 29 34.57 4.76 3.74
CA ASN A 29 35.04 3.55 3.09
C ASN A 29 34.11 2.36 3.45
N PRO A 30 34.14 1.25 2.68
CA PRO A 30 33.28 0.09 2.94
C PRO A 30 33.42 -0.54 4.33
N GLU A 31 34.62 -0.49 4.93
CA GLU A 31 34.88 -1.05 6.26
C GLU A 31 34.17 -0.24 7.36
N PHE A 32 34.26 1.09 7.30
CA PHE A 32 33.58 1.97 8.25
C PHE A 32 32.06 1.98 8.01
N ASP A 33 31.57 1.77 6.78
CA ASP A 33 30.14 1.54 6.52
C ASP A 33 29.64 0.26 7.20
N LEU A 34 30.42 -0.83 7.15
CA LEU A 34 30.10 -2.05 7.89
C LEU A 34 30.09 -1.81 9.41
N ILE A 35 31.11 -1.13 9.95
CA ILE A 35 31.18 -0.80 11.39
C ILE A 35 29.96 0.04 11.80
N LYS A 36 29.62 1.05 11.01
CA LYS A 36 28.43 1.90 11.20
C LYS A 36 27.19 1.04 11.31
N LYS A 37 26.94 0.16 10.33
CA LYS A 37 25.78 -0.73 10.31
C LYS A 37 25.73 -1.64 11.53
N VAL A 38 26.84 -2.27 11.91
CA VAL A 38 26.89 -3.11 13.13
C VAL A 38 26.55 -2.30 14.38
N ILE A 39 27.07 -1.07 14.51
CA ILE A 39 26.74 -0.19 15.64
C ILE A 39 25.26 0.19 15.62
N SER A 40 24.71 0.59 14.47
CA SER A 40 23.28 0.88 14.30
C SER A 40 22.42 -0.30 14.72
N TRP A 41 22.82 -1.51 14.36
CA TRP A 41 22.09 -2.74 14.69
C TRP A 41 22.14 -3.07 16.18
N VAL A 42 23.31 -2.95 16.81
CA VAL A 42 23.45 -3.16 18.26
C VAL A 42 22.64 -2.14 19.04
N LEU A 43 22.67 -0.86 18.64
CA LEU A 43 21.83 0.17 19.22
C LEU A 43 20.35 -0.11 19.01
N MET A 44 19.97 -0.66 17.84
CA MET A 44 18.59 -1.04 17.54
C MET A 44 18.09 -2.18 18.40
N ILE A 45 18.86 -3.26 18.52
CA ILE A 45 18.55 -4.39 19.40
C ILE A 45 18.42 -3.89 20.84
N TYR A 46 19.28 -2.96 21.26
CA TYR A 46 19.20 -2.32 22.58
C TYR A 46 17.93 -1.49 22.77
N LEU A 47 17.51 -0.70 21.78
CA LEU A 47 16.26 0.07 21.84
C LEU A 47 15.03 -0.86 21.87
N LEU A 48 15.03 -1.88 21.02
CA LEU A 48 13.95 -2.87 20.92
C LEU A 48 13.83 -3.75 22.16
N TYR A 49 14.93 -3.97 22.90
CA TYR A 49 14.86 -4.58 24.24
C TYR A 49 13.99 -3.76 25.22
N HIS A 50 13.98 -2.43 25.11
CA HIS A 50 13.14 -1.57 25.97
C HIS A 50 11.69 -1.47 25.50
N PHE A 51 11.41 -1.77 24.23
CA PHE A 51 10.08 -1.71 23.61
C PHE A 51 9.08 -2.72 24.20
N SER A 52 9.56 -3.80 24.83
CA SER A 52 8.74 -4.85 25.47
C SER A 52 7.65 -5.44 24.58
N PHE A 53 8.04 -6.30 23.64
CA PHE A 53 7.14 -7.01 22.72
C PHE A 53 6.02 -7.79 23.42
N SER A 54 6.25 -8.31 24.63
CA SER A 54 5.22 -8.97 25.42
C SER A 54 4.10 -8.00 25.79
N LYS A 55 4.38 -6.72 26.05
CA LYS A 55 3.35 -5.71 26.35
C LYS A 55 2.38 -5.59 25.17
N ILE A 56 2.90 -5.60 23.94
CA ILE A 56 2.08 -5.60 22.71
C ILE A 56 1.29 -6.89 22.60
N LEU A 57 1.93 -8.05 22.77
CA LEU A 57 1.31 -9.35 22.51
C LEU A 57 0.28 -9.77 23.58
N ILE A 58 0.60 -9.60 24.86
CA ILE A 58 -0.15 -10.14 26.00
C ILE A 58 -0.63 -9.07 27.02
N GLY A 59 -0.25 -7.80 26.85
CA GLY A 59 -0.75 -6.65 27.62
C GLY A 59 0.16 -6.20 28.76
N TYR A 60 0.97 -7.12 29.30
CA TYR A 60 1.94 -6.85 30.36
C TYR A 60 3.38 -7.19 29.95
N LYS A 61 4.33 -6.59 30.67
CA LYS A 61 5.75 -6.79 30.47
C LYS A 61 6.21 -8.11 31.11
N ASP A 62 6.78 -8.99 30.31
CA ASP A 62 7.41 -10.24 30.72
C ASP A 62 8.82 -10.29 30.13
N LYS A 63 9.80 -10.11 31.02
CA LYS A 63 11.21 -9.99 30.64
C LYS A 63 11.74 -11.24 29.94
N ASN A 64 11.25 -12.43 30.29
CA ASN A 64 11.75 -13.67 29.70
C ASN A 64 11.24 -13.82 28.27
N ILE A 65 9.96 -13.53 28.05
CA ILE A 65 9.36 -13.54 26.71
C ILE A 65 10.02 -12.47 25.85
N ASP A 66 10.20 -11.26 26.37
CA ASP A 66 10.87 -10.16 25.66
C ASP A 66 12.30 -10.55 25.22
N LEU A 67 13.08 -11.16 26.12
CA LEU A 67 14.44 -11.62 25.81
C LEU A 67 14.43 -12.71 24.72
N MET A 68 13.54 -13.69 24.82
CA MET A 68 13.44 -14.77 23.84
C MET A 68 12.97 -14.27 22.47
N LEU A 69 12.00 -13.35 22.45
CA LEU A 69 11.54 -12.69 21.23
C LEU A 69 12.66 -11.87 20.59
N LEU A 70 13.36 -11.04 21.37
CA LEU A 70 14.48 -10.26 20.87
C LEU A 70 15.60 -11.14 20.30
N PHE A 71 15.96 -12.22 20.99
CA PHE A 71 16.94 -13.20 20.50
C PHE A 71 16.47 -13.82 19.18
N SER A 72 15.23 -14.29 19.13
CA SER A 72 14.66 -14.90 17.93
C SER A 72 14.59 -13.92 16.75
N TYR A 73 14.16 -12.68 16.99
CA TYR A 73 14.09 -11.63 15.99
C TYR A 73 15.47 -11.21 15.49
N THR A 74 16.47 -11.17 16.38
CA THR A 74 17.86 -10.92 15.99
C THR A 74 18.38 -12.02 15.08
N LEU A 75 18.15 -13.30 15.41
CA LEU A 75 18.51 -14.42 14.55
C LEU A 75 17.77 -14.39 13.20
N PHE A 76 16.52 -13.92 13.19
CA PHE A 76 15.72 -13.77 11.98
C PHE A 76 16.33 -12.76 10.99
N ILE A 77 16.78 -11.60 11.50
CA ILE A 77 17.41 -10.55 10.68
C ILE A 77 18.88 -10.85 10.37
N PHE A 78 19.52 -11.76 11.11
CA PHE A 78 20.92 -12.10 10.86
C PHE A 78 21.19 -12.55 9.42
N LYS A 79 20.18 -13.09 8.72
CA LYS A 79 20.25 -13.37 7.27
C LYS A 79 20.58 -12.13 6.43
N ASP A 80 20.03 -10.97 6.78
CA ASP A 80 20.21 -9.72 6.04
C ASP A 80 21.65 -9.21 6.21
N LEU A 81 22.29 -9.50 7.36
CA LEU A 81 23.70 -9.19 7.60
C LEU A 81 24.57 -10.00 6.65
N PHE A 82 24.25 -11.28 6.52
CA PHE A 82 24.99 -12.18 5.68
C PHE A 82 24.86 -11.81 4.21
N PHE A 83 23.66 -11.47 3.74
CA PHE A 83 23.49 -10.98 2.37
C PHE A 83 24.27 -9.69 2.13
N TYR A 84 24.30 -8.78 3.10
CA TYR A 84 25.12 -7.57 3.01
C TYR A 84 26.63 -7.89 2.97
N LEU A 85 27.11 -8.78 3.83
CA LEU A 85 28.52 -9.21 3.88
C LEU A 85 28.95 -9.94 2.60
N LEU A 86 28.09 -10.77 2.01
CA LEU A 86 28.34 -11.46 0.74
C LEU A 86 28.50 -10.48 -0.43
N GLY A 87 27.82 -9.33 -0.40
CA GLY A 87 27.96 -8.28 -1.39
C GLY A 87 29.20 -7.39 -1.20
N SER A 88 29.89 -7.49 -0.07
CA SER A 88 31.11 -6.72 0.21
C SER A 88 32.37 -7.49 -0.23
N GLU A 89 33.43 -6.78 -0.61
CA GLU A 89 34.74 -7.38 -0.93
C GLU A 89 35.32 -8.19 0.24
N LEU A 90 34.84 -7.92 1.45
CA LEU A 90 35.10 -8.64 2.70
C LEU A 90 34.39 -10.01 2.78
N SER A 91 34.16 -10.66 1.63
CA SER A 91 33.54 -11.99 1.49
C SER A 91 34.38 -13.09 2.17
N ILE A 92 34.38 -13.06 3.50
CA ILE A 92 34.74 -14.19 4.33
C ILE A 92 33.89 -15.36 3.82
N ARG A 93 34.49 -16.55 3.67
CA ARG A 93 33.81 -17.80 3.27
C ARG A 93 32.78 -18.23 4.32
N ILE A 94 31.75 -17.43 4.50
CA ILE A 94 30.64 -17.72 5.37
C ILE A 94 29.80 -18.74 4.62
N ASN A 95 29.67 -19.91 5.22
CA ASN A 95 28.87 -20.99 4.69
C ASN A 95 27.39 -20.57 4.66
N GLU A 96 26.74 -20.60 3.51
CA GLU A 96 25.29 -20.34 3.34
C GLU A 96 24.45 -21.14 4.35
N SER A 97 24.93 -22.31 4.76
CA SER A 97 24.34 -23.14 5.82
C SER A 97 24.09 -22.36 7.13
N ILE A 98 24.94 -21.39 7.49
CA ILE A 98 24.78 -20.60 8.72
C ILE A 98 23.50 -19.77 8.63
N VAL A 99 23.20 -19.16 7.48
CA VAL A 99 21.97 -18.39 7.25
C VAL A 99 20.74 -19.28 7.47
N PHE A 100 20.78 -20.50 6.92
CA PHE A 100 19.71 -21.47 7.10
C PHE A 100 19.56 -21.91 8.56
N TYR A 101 20.67 -22.15 9.27
CA TYR A 101 20.61 -22.51 10.69
C TYR A 101 20.06 -21.39 11.56
N THR A 102 20.51 -20.14 11.38
CA THR A 102 19.99 -19.02 12.17
C THR A 102 18.50 -18.80 11.93
N LEU A 103 18.05 -18.93 10.67
CA LEU A 103 16.64 -18.87 10.33
C LEU A 103 15.86 -20.00 11.01
N ASN A 104 16.28 -21.27 10.88
CA ASN A 104 15.59 -22.40 11.51
C ASN A 104 15.51 -22.28 13.04
N ILE A 105 16.58 -21.83 13.70
CA ILE A 105 16.60 -21.62 15.15
C ILE A 105 15.60 -20.52 15.54
N SER A 106 15.57 -19.41 14.80
CA SER A 106 14.58 -18.34 15.01
C SER A 106 13.14 -18.86 14.89
N LEU A 107 12.84 -19.61 13.83
CA LEU A 107 11.52 -20.17 13.59
C LEU A 107 11.11 -21.18 14.67
N LEU A 108 12.05 -22.02 15.13
CA LEU A 108 11.84 -22.91 16.26
C LEU A 108 11.53 -22.12 17.54
N CYS A 109 12.27 -21.04 17.81
CA CYS A 109 11.98 -20.15 18.93
C CYS A 109 10.57 -19.55 18.82
N PHE A 110 10.09 -19.15 17.64
CA PHE A 110 8.70 -18.67 17.48
C PHE A 110 7.68 -19.74 17.86
N LEU A 111 7.88 -20.99 17.44
CA LEU A 111 6.99 -22.10 17.82
C LEU A 111 7.00 -22.34 19.34
N LEU A 112 8.18 -22.35 19.96
CA LEU A 112 8.32 -22.57 21.41
C LEU A 112 7.70 -21.42 22.22
N ILE A 113 7.90 -20.16 21.81
CA ILE A 113 7.29 -19.00 22.48
C ILE A 113 5.78 -19.04 22.29
N SER A 114 5.28 -19.35 21.09
CA SER A 114 3.84 -19.48 20.82
C SER A 114 3.19 -20.56 21.69
N HIS A 115 3.87 -21.71 21.83
CA HIS A 115 3.47 -22.79 22.73
C HIS A 115 3.47 -22.32 24.19
N TYR A 116 4.53 -21.64 24.62
CA TYR A 116 4.62 -21.13 25.98
C TYR A 116 3.50 -20.12 26.30
N LEU A 117 3.22 -19.19 25.39
CA LEU A 117 2.12 -18.25 25.50
C LEU A 117 0.77 -18.95 25.57
N SER A 118 0.55 -20.00 24.78
CA SER A 118 -0.73 -20.69 24.73
C SER A 118 -1.04 -21.45 26.01
N PHE A 119 -0.08 -22.17 26.56
CA PHE A 119 -0.29 -23.03 27.73
C PHE A 119 -0.13 -22.31 29.07
N TYR A 120 0.81 -21.37 29.20
CA TYR A 120 1.26 -20.90 30.51
C TYR A 120 0.96 -19.43 30.81
N LYS A 121 0.59 -18.63 29.80
CA LYS A 121 0.39 -17.19 29.99
C LYS A 121 -1.07 -16.80 29.90
N HIS A 122 -1.49 -15.98 30.85
CA HIS A 122 -2.71 -15.22 30.74
C HIS A 122 -2.52 -14.12 29.69
N ILE A 123 -3.53 -13.90 28.84
CA ILE A 123 -3.54 -12.85 27.83
C ILE A 123 -4.52 -11.78 28.32
N GLU A 124 -4.04 -10.56 28.56
CA GLU A 124 -4.92 -9.47 28.96
C GLU A 124 -5.79 -9.00 27.78
N GLY A 125 -6.99 -8.51 28.07
CA GLY A 125 -7.90 -7.98 27.05
C GLY A 125 -7.31 -6.78 26.31
N GLU A 126 -6.45 -6.01 26.96
CA GLU A 126 -5.77 -4.82 26.40
C GLU A 126 -4.44 -5.19 25.74
N SER A 127 -4.49 -6.11 24.78
CA SER A 127 -3.31 -6.59 24.05
C SER A 127 -3.66 -7.01 22.63
N LEU A 128 -2.66 -7.17 21.77
CA LEU A 128 -2.88 -7.58 20.39
C LEU A 128 -3.62 -8.93 20.33
N LEU A 129 -3.20 -9.90 21.15
CA LEU A 129 -3.89 -11.19 21.21
C LEU A 129 -5.25 -11.06 21.93
N GLY A 130 -5.35 -10.23 22.96
CA GLY A 130 -6.59 -9.96 23.69
C GLY A 130 -7.73 -9.41 22.82
N ILE A 131 -7.41 -8.56 21.83
CA ILE A 131 -8.38 -7.99 20.88
C ILE A 131 -9.13 -9.08 20.11
N PHE A 132 -8.48 -10.20 19.79
CA PHE A 132 -9.08 -11.30 19.05
C PHE A 132 -9.97 -12.22 19.90
N LYS A 133 -10.16 -11.89 21.19
CA LYS A 133 -10.92 -12.72 22.14
C LYS A 133 -10.50 -14.17 22.07
N VAL A 134 -9.20 -14.40 22.25
CA VAL A 134 -8.58 -15.73 22.26
C VAL A 134 -9.44 -16.66 23.10
N SER A 135 -9.98 -17.70 22.47
CA SER A 135 -10.77 -18.71 23.17
C SER A 135 -9.89 -19.50 24.14
N ASP A 136 -10.50 -20.14 25.13
CA ASP A 136 -9.80 -21.07 26.02
C ASP A 136 -9.25 -22.31 25.29
N ASN A 137 -9.55 -22.46 23.99
CA ASN A 137 -8.98 -23.53 23.17
C ASN A 137 -7.48 -23.26 22.91
N VAL A 138 -6.65 -24.12 23.49
CA VAL A 138 -5.19 -23.99 23.43
C VAL A 138 -4.63 -24.01 22.01
N ILE A 139 -5.23 -24.79 21.09
CA ILE A 139 -4.78 -24.86 19.69
C ILE A 139 -5.04 -23.52 19.00
N PHE A 140 -6.23 -22.96 19.17
CA PHE A 140 -6.56 -21.66 18.58
C PHE A 140 -5.67 -20.55 19.15
N LYS A 141 -5.43 -20.57 20.46
CA LYS A 141 -4.51 -19.65 21.14
C LYS A 141 -3.07 -19.80 20.65
N PHE A 142 -2.60 -21.02 20.41
CA PHE A 142 -1.28 -21.29 19.83
C PHE A 142 -1.17 -20.68 18.43
N ILE A 143 -2.14 -20.93 17.55
CA ILE A 143 -2.16 -20.41 16.18
C ILE A 143 -2.18 -18.87 16.20
N LEU A 144 -3.04 -18.26 17.02
CA LEU A 144 -3.08 -16.80 17.15
C LEU A 144 -1.79 -16.22 17.71
N SER A 145 -1.17 -16.89 18.70
CA SER A 145 0.12 -16.47 19.26
C SER A 145 1.22 -16.52 18.20
N LEU A 146 1.24 -17.57 17.37
CA LEU A 146 2.19 -17.72 16.28
C LEU A 146 2.01 -16.64 15.20
N ILE A 147 0.77 -16.38 14.79
CA ILE A 147 0.44 -15.31 13.85
C ILE A 147 0.83 -13.94 14.44
N GLY A 148 0.52 -13.69 15.72
CA GLY A 148 0.86 -12.45 16.41
C GLY A 148 2.36 -12.22 16.51
N ILE A 149 3.13 -13.23 16.93
CA ILE A 149 4.60 -13.16 16.99
C ILE A 149 5.19 -12.93 15.60
N SER A 150 4.68 -13.61 14.59
CA SER A 150 5.12 -13.46 13.20
C SER A 150 4.77 -12.07 12.65
N PHE A 151 3.60 -11.53 12.99
CA PHE A 151 3.21 -10.16 12.65
C PHE A 151 4.14 -9.12 13.28
N VAL A 152 4.43 -9.27 14.57
CA VAL A 152 5.39 -8.38 15.27
C VAL A 152 6.79 -8.52 14.68
N ALA A 153 7.24 -9.73 14.37
CA ALA A 153 8.55 -9.95 13.73
C ALA A 153 8.65 -9.25 12.36
N TYR A 154 7.64 -9.45 11.53
CA TYR A 154 7.67 -9.01 10.13
C TYR A 154 7.35 -7.52 9.98
N PHE A 155 6.28 -7.02 10.61
CA PHE A 155 5.86 -5.64 10.39
C PHE A 155 6.41 -4.65 11.39
N ILE A 156 6.58 -5.05 12.65
CA ILE A 156 7.07 -4.12 13.65
C ILE A 156 8.59 -4.20 13.69
N PHE A 157 9.15 -5.36 14.01
CA PHE A 157 10.59 -5.52 14.16
C PHE A 157 11.33 -5.28 12.84
N MET A 158 10.98 -5.98 11.76
CA MET A 158 11.70 -5.84 10.49
C MET A 158 11.49 -4.46 9.84
N MET A 159 10.27 -3.88 9.84
CA MET A 159 10.13 -2.52 9.30
C MET A 159 10.77 -1.45 10.18
N VAL A 160 10.68 -1.53 11.51
CA VAL A 160 11.41 -0.58 12.38
C VAL A 160 12.91 -0.75 12.17
N PHE A 161 13.41 -1.97 12.10
CA PHE A 161 14.83 -2.23 11.85
C PHE A 161 15.29 -1.70 10.48
N GLN A 162 14.56 -2.01 9.41
CA GLN A 162 14.81 -1.47 8.07
C GLN A 162 14.70 0.05 8.06
N TRP A 163 13.70 0.63 8.72
CA TRP A 163 13.54 2.07 8.86
C TRP A 163 14.77 2.68 9.51
N PHE A 164 15.24 2.13 10.62
CA PHE A 164 16.40 2.70 11.29
C PHE A 164 17.71 2.51 10.52
N THR A 165 17.87 1.40 9.80
CA THR A 165 19.11 1.06 9.09
C THR A 165 19.21 1.68 7.70
N ILE A 166 18.08 1.91 7.03
CA ILE A 166 18.02 2.45 5.65
C ILE A 166 17.62 3.93 5.67
N VAL A 167 16.69 4.32 6.55
CA VAL A 167 15.99 5.63 6.49
C VAL A 167 16.55 6.61 7.52
N ILE A 168 16.87 6.12 8.72
CA ILE A 168 17.31 6.99 9.82
C ILE A 168 18.79 7.32 9.76
N ASP A 169 19.63 6.44 9.20
CA ASP A 169 21.08 6.54 9.35
C ASP A 169 21.59 7.91 8.86
N ALA A 170 21.65 8.18 7.57
CA ALA A 170 22.19 9.45 7.08
C ALA A 170 21.13 10.58 6.93
N PRO A 171 20.02 10.41 6.20
CA PRO A 171 19.17 11.55 5.81
C PRO A 171 18.37 12.17 6.97
N ILE A 172 17.72 11.36 7.81
CA ILE A 172 16.96 11.88 8.96
C ILE A 172 17.90 12.50 9.99
N MET A 173 19.07 11.89 10.20
CA MET A 173 20.10 12.46 11.07
C MET A 173 20.55 13.83 10.57
N MET A 174 20.78 13.98 9.26
CA MET A 174 21.10 15.27 8.65
C MET A 174 19.97 16.30 8.81
N ILE A 175 18.71 15.90 8.58
CA ILE A 175 17.55 16.77 8.83
C ILE A 175 17.49 17.21 10.30
N ALA A 176 17.71 16.27 11.23
CA ALA A 176 17.71 16.54 12.67
C ALA A 176 18.85 17.49 13.08
N ILE A 177 20.05 17.30 12.52
CA ILE A 177 21.21 18.19 12.74
C ILE A 177 20.93 19.58 12.18
N ILE A 178 20.44 19.71 10.95
CA ILE A 178 20.12 21.00 10.33
C ILE A 178 19.04 21.71 11.15
N TYR A 179 17.98 20.99 11.53
CA TYR A 179 16.92 21.53 12.39
C TYR A 179 17.46 21.97 13.75
N TYR A 180 18.31 21.15 14.38
CA TYR A 180 18.97 21.48 15.63
C TYR A 180 19.82 22.74 15.51
N LEU A 181 20.66 22.87 14.48
CA LEU A 181 21.47 24.07 14.23
C LEU A 181 20.59 25.30 14.01
N TYR A 182 19.50 25.18 13.24
CA TYR A 182 18.54 26.26 13.02
C TYR A 182 17.85 26.72 14.32
N VAL A 183 17.46 25.80 15.20
CA VAL A 183 16.82 26.15 16.48
C VAL A 183 17.83 26.64 17.50
N ALA A 184 19.02 26.02 17.60
CA ALA A 184 20.09 26.43 18.51
C ALA A 184 20.53 27.88 18.23
N THR A 185 20.64 28.24 16.96
CA THR A 185 20.96 29.62 16.53
C THR A 185 19.83 30.61 16.82
N LYS A 186 18.56 30.18 16.83
CA LYS A 186 17.40 31.06 17.09
C LYS A 186 16.97 31.17 18.56
N GLN A 187 17.15 30.13 19.37
CA GLN A 187 16.51 30.03 20.69
C GLN A 187 17.49 29.96 21.87
N HIS A 188 18.81 29.84 21.63
CA HIS A 188 19.87 29.72 22.65
C HIS A 188 19.61 28.68 23.76
N LYS A 189 18.74 27.68 23.53
CA LYS A 189 18.35 26.64 24.51
C LYS A 189 18.53 25.23 23.93
N ALA A 190 19.78 24.90 23.63
CA ALA A 190 20.17 23.63 23.01
C ALA A 190 19.79 22.38 23.83
N ASP A 191 19.88 22.45 25.16
CA ASP A 191 19.64 21.29 26.05
C ASP A 191 18.21 20.76 25.96
N SER A 192 17.23 21.68 25.88
CA SER A 192 15.81 21.32 25.76
C SER A 192 15.47 20.57 24.46
N LEU A 193 16.27 20.76 23.40
CA LEU A 193 15.97 20.19 22.09
C LEU A 193 16.33 18.72 22.02
N MET A 194 17.47 18.32 22.57
CA MET A 194 17.86 16.91 22.63
C MET A 194 16.89 16.12 23.52
N GLU A 195 16.50 16.69 24.67
CA GLU A 195 15.45 16.12 25.51
C GLU A 195 14.11 16.00 24.78
N ASN A 196 13.74 17.00 23.97
CA ASN A 196 12.53 16.96 23.16
C ASN A 196 12.61 15.90 22.04
N ILE A 197 13.76 15.71 21.37
CA ILE A 197 13.92 14.66 20.34
C ILE A 197 13.85 13.27 20.97
N VAL A 198 14.56 13.05 22.07
CA VAL A 198 14.54 11.77 22.79
C VAL A 198 13.13 11.48 23.32
N GLY A 199 12.50 12.45 23.97
CA GLY A 199 11.13 12.35 24.45
C GLY A 199 10.11 12.17 23.32
N PHE A 200 10.34 12.76 22.15
CA PHE A 200 9.48 12.57 20.98
C PHE A 200 9.52 11.13 20.47
N GLY A 201 10.71 10.53 20.38
CA GLY A 201 10.87 9.12 19.98
C GLY A 201 10.14 8.17 20.92
N ASP A 202 10.36 8.32 22.23
CA ASP A 202 9.70 7.50 23.25
C ASP A 202 8.17 7.67 23.22
N ASN A 203 7.68 8.92 23.13
CA ASN A 203 6.25 9.22 23.07
C ASN A 203 5.58 8.66 21.81
N ILE A 204 6.24 8.73 20.64
CA ILE A 204 5.72 8.13 19.41
C ILE A 204 5.63 6.62 19.56
N LEU A 205 6.67 6.01 20.10
CA LEU A 205 6.78 4.56 20.21
C LEU A 205 5.73 3.99 21.19
N GLU A 206 5.59 4.59 22.37
CA GLU A 206 4.57 4.21 23.34
C GLU A 206 3.16 4.41 22.80
N ARG A 207 2.92 5.53 22.11
CA ARG A 207 1.63 5.80 21.47
C ARG A 207 1.36 4.80 20.34
N PHE A 208 2.36 4.46 19.54
CA PHE A 208 2.26 3.44 18.49
C PHE A 208 1.89 2.07 19.08
N ILE A 209 2.55 1.64 20.17
CA ILE A 209 2.21 0.40 20.90
C ILE A 209 0.75 0.42 21.36
N SER A 210 0.31 1.54 21.94
CA SER A 210 -1.04 1.66 22.50
C SER A 210 -2.14 1.40 21.46
N PHE A 211 -1.86 1.62 20.17
CA PHE A 211 -2.84 1.32 19.11
C PHE A 211 -3.17 -0.16 19.01
N PHE A 212 -2.24 -1.05 19.35
CA PHE A 212 -2.42 -2.50 19.31
C PHE A 212 -3.06 -3.07 20.58
N HIS A 213 -3.35 -2.25 21.59
CA HIS A 213 -3.99 -2.71 22.84
C HIS A 213 -5.52 -2.70 22.75
N TYR A 214 -6.10 -1.83 21.93
CA TYR A 214 -7.56 -1.71 21.82
C TYR A 214 -8.06 -2.00 20.41
N LYS A 215 -9.17 -2.73 20.33
CA LYS A 215 -9.86 -3.02 19.06
C LYS A 215 -10.21 -1.74 18.28
N LYS A 216 -10.62 -0.68 19.01
CA LYS A 216 -10.97 0.61 18.41
C LYS A 216 -9.76 1.29 17.75
N THR A 217 -8.54 1.05 18.22
CA THR A 217 -7.34 1.75 17.72
C THR A 217 -6.45 0.88 16.84
N LEU A 218 -6.71 -0.42 16.74
CA LEU A 218 -5.89 -1.35 15.96
C LEU A 218 -5.73 -0.89 14.49
N TYR A 219 -6.79 -0.36 13.90
CA TYR A 219 -6.75 0.17 12.54
C TYR A 219 -5.73 1.31 12.41
N LEU A 220 -5.61 2.19 13.42
CA LEU A 220 -4.62 3.26 13.43
C LEU A 220 -3.20 2.69 13.49
N GLY A 221 -2.97 1.61 14.24
CA GLY A 221 -1.68 0.91 14.28
C GLY A 221 -1.28 0.38 12.90
N LEU A 222 -2.21 -0.22 12.17
CA LEU A 222 -1.99 -0.71 10.80
C LEU A 222 -1.76 0.42 9.81
N LEU A 223 -2.54 1.51 9.89
CA LEU A 223 -2.31 2.70 9.06
C LEU A 223 -0.95 3.33 9.37
N SER A 224 -0.52 3.33 10.63
CA SER A 224 0.78 3.84 11.04
C SER A 224 1.92 3.04 10.44
N LEU A 225 1.82 1.70 10.46
CA LEU A 225 2.76 0.82 9.78
C LEU A 225 2.79 1.08 8.27
N LEU A 226 1.62 1.25 7.63
CA LEU A 226 1.57 1.58 6.20
C LEU A 226 2.26 2.92 5.92
N GLY A 227 2.00 3.94 6.74
CA GLY A 227 2.67 5.24 6.64
C GLY A 227 4.18 5.15 6.81
N LEU A 228 4.66 4.33 7.75
CA LEU A 228 6.10 4.08 7.95
C LEU A 228 6.74 3.38 6.75
N HIS A 229 6.04 2.44 6.12
CA HIS A 229 6.49 1.80 4.89
C HIS A 229 6.67 2.82 3.76
N PHE A 230 5.63 3.62 3.48
CA PHE A 230 5.73 4.68 2.48
C PHE A 230 6.81 5.72 2.79
N PHE A 231 6.97 6.08 4.07
CA PHE A 231 8.04 6.97 4.52
C PHE A 231 9.42 6.40 4.24
N THR A 232 9.59 5.08 4.45
CA THR A 232 10.85 4.38 4.16
C THR A 232 11.19 4.45 2.68
N ASP A 233 10.20 4.26 1.82
CA ASP A 233 10.39 4.31 0.37
C ASP A 233 10.68 5.72 -0.16
N ILE A 234 10.32 6.79 0.57
CA ILE A 234 10.80 8.14 0.20
C ILE A 234 12.33 8.18 0.18
N PHE A 235 12.99 7.59 1.17
CA PHE A 235 14.45 7.64 1.27
C PHE A 235 15.14 6.47 0.58
N ALA A 236 14.53 5.28 0.58
CA ALA A 236 15.11 4.10 -0.06
C ALA A 236 14.96 4.14 -1.59
N LEU A 237 13.86 4.69 -2.09
CA LEU A 237 13.49 4.66 -3.51
C LEU A 237 13.50 6.06 -4.14
N LEU A 238 12.74 7.03 -3.59
CA LEU A 238 12.54 8.32 -4.26
C LEU A 238 13.79 9.23 -4.23
N MET A 239 14.41 9.40 -3.07
CA MET A 239 15.57 10.30 -2.93
C MET A 239 16.76 9.87 -3.82
N PRO A 240 17.18 8.59 -3.86
CA PRO A 240 18.23 8.13 -4.76
C PRO A 240 17.87 8.32 -6.24
N SER A 241 16.60 8.10 -6.58
CA SER A 241 16.07 8.31 -7.92
C SER A 241 16.13 9.78 -8.39
N ILE A 242 16.11 10.72 -7.45
CA ILE A 242 16.24 12.16 -7.75
C ILE A 242 17.71 12.59 -7.79
N PHE A 243 18.49 12.27 -6.76
CA PHE A 243 19.79 12.90 -6.49
C PHE A 243 21.02 12.02 -6.75
N GLU A 244 20.86 10.81 -7.28
CA GLU A 244 21.97 9.88 -7.55
C GLU A 244 22.73 9.38 -6.31
N MET A 245 22.10 9.41 -5.14
CA MET A 245 22.72 8.96 -3.89
C MET A 245 23.24 7.51 -4.02
N GLY A 246 24.55 7.34 -3.86
CA GLY A 246 25.25 6.06 -3.81
C GLY A 246 24.77 5.20 -2.63
N GLY A 247 24.98 3.88 -2.74
CA GLY A 247 24.63 2.92 -1.67
C GLY A 247 23.14 2.66 -1.47
N ALA A 248 22.26 3.28 -2.27
CA ALA A 248 20.82 3.01 -2.21
C ALA A 248 20.49 1.57 -2.64
N VAL A 249 19.63 0.91 -1.87
CA VAL A 249 19.24 -0.51 -2.04
C VAL A 249 18.81 -0.84 -3.48
N TYR A 250 18.15 0.11 -4.15
CA TYR A 250 17.57 -0.10 -5.48
C TYR A 250 18.47 0.35 -6.64
N LYS A 251 19.58 1.07 -6.41
CA LYS A 251 20.42 1.67 -7.48
C LYS A 251 21.05 0.62 -8.40
N GLY A 252 21.35 -0.59 -7.88
CA GLY A 252 21.88 -1.71 -8.68
C GLY A 252 20.82 -2.52 -9.43
N ILE A 253 19.54 -2.24 -9.23
CA ILE A 253 18.42 -2.95 -9.87
C ILE A 253 17.86 -2.14 -11.03
N THR A 254 17.91 -0.81 -10.93
CA THR A 254 17.40 0.10 -11.95
C THR A 254 18.52 0.50 -12.90
N GLU A 255 18.37 0.19 -14.19
CA GLU A 255 19.24 0.74 -15.24
C GLU A 255 18.88 2.21 -15.57
N SER A 256 17.79 2.74 -15.00
CA SER A 256 17.34 4.10 -15.25
C SER A 256 18.27 5.12 -14.62
N GLU A 257 18.66 6.11 -15.43
CA GLU A 257 19.28 7.34 -14.95
C GLU A 257 18.38 8.09 -13.96
N THR A 258 19.01 8.96 -13.17
CA THR A 258 18.27 9.79 -12.21
C THR A 258 17.42 10.84 -12.91
N ILE A 259 16.38 11.31 -12.24
CA ILE A 259 15.50 12.35 -12.79
C ILE A 259 16.29 13.61 -13.15
N ILE A 260 17.29 13.97 -12.34
CA ILE A 260 18.15 15.13 -12.60
C ILE A 260 19.05 14.89 -13.81
N ALA A 261 19.68 13.72 -13.94
CA ALA A 261 20.50 13.38 -15.11
C ALA A 261 19.67 13.40 -16.40
N LEU A 262 18.50 12.76 -16.40
CA LEU A 262 17.56 12.75 -17.53
C LEU A 262 17.05 14.14 -17.90
N PHE A 263 16.87 15.03 -16.91
CA PHE A 263 16.52 16.41 -17.19
C PHE A 263 17.66 17.11 -17.94
N PHE A 264 18.90 16.96 -17.49
CA PHE A 264 20.06 17.58 -18.15
C PHE A 264 20.32 17.01 -19.55
N GLU A 265 20.09 15.73 -19.78
CA GLU A 265 20.13 15.13 -21.10
C GLU A 265 19.09 15.78 -22.03
N ASN A 266 17.83 15.86 -21.58
CA ASN A 266 16.71 16.32 -22.39
C ASN A 266 16.69 17.82 -22.67
N ILE A 267 17.42 18.66 -21.92
CA ILE A 267 17.50 20.11 -22.24
C ILE A 267 18.49 20.44 -23.37
N THR A 268 19.30 19.48 -23.81
CA THR A 268 20.31 19.74 -24.84
C THR A 268 19.65 20.15 -26.17
N GLY A 269 20.05 21.32 -26.69
CA GLY A 269 19.50 21.86 -27.94
C GLY A 269 18.10 22.49 -27.84
N LEU A 270 17.49 22.53 -26.66
CA LEU A 270 16.18 23.17 -26.45
C LEU A 270 16.29 24.69 -26.28
N THR A 271 15.23 25.40 -26.67
CA THR A 271 15.06 26.83 -26.39
C THR A 271 14.76 27.06 -24.90
N PHE A 272 15.00 28.28 -24.40
CA PHE A 272 14.70 28.64 -23.00
C PHE A 272 13.24 28.33 -22.60
N TYR A 273 12.29 28.54 -23.50
CA TYR A 273 10.87 28.26 -23.28
C TYR A 273 10.61 26.75 -23.12
N GLU A 274 11.20 25.92 -23.97
CA GLU A 274 11.08 24.46 -23.88
C GLU A 274 11.74 23.92 -22.60
N ILE A 275 12.91 24.46 -22.23
CA ILE A 275 13.59 24.13 -20.97
C ILE A 275 12.68 24.44 -19.77
N PHE A 276 12.04 25.61 -19.76
CA PHE A 276 11.13 26.00 -18.68
C PHE A 276 9.93 25.06 -18.58
N ASN A 277 9.32 24.67 -19.70
CA ASN A 277 8.22 23.71 -19.71
C ASN A 277 8.66 22.31 -19.25
N LEU A 278 9.83 21.87 -19.70
CA LEU A 278 10.39 20.59 -19.27
C LEU A 278 10.67 20.58 -17.77
N LEU A 279 11.21 21.68 -17.22
CA LEU A 279 11.43 21.84 -15.79
C LEU A 279 10.12 21.71 -14.99
N ILE A 280 9.03 22.32 -15.47
CA ILE A 280 7.70 22.18 -14.87
C ILE A 280 7.23 20.73 -14.90
N ILE A 281 7.38 20.03 -16.04
CA ILE A 281 6.98 18.63 -16.19
C ILE A 281 7.74 17.74 -15.18
N TYR A 282 9.06 17.90 -15.09
CA TYR A 282 9.90 17.13 -14.18
C TYR A 282 9.57 17.44 -12.72
N LEU A 283 9.47 18.72 -12.34
CA LEU A 283 9.13 19.14 -10.99
C LEU A 283 7.74 18.64 -10.58
N ALA A 284 6.75 18.69 -11.47
CA ALA A 284 5.42 18.16 -11.24
C ALA A 284 5.44 16.64 -10.99
N ASN A 285 6.21 15.88 -11.76
CA ASN A 285 6.37 14.45 -11.55
C ASN A 285 7.02 14.14 -10.19
N ILE A 286 8.08 14.86 -9.81
CA ILE A 286 8.72 14.75 -8.48
C ILE A 286 7.74 15.08 -7.36
N ILE A 287 7.00 16.19 -7.47
CA ILE A 287 6.00 16.61 -6.49
C ILE A 287 4.91 15.54 -6.36
N HIS A 288 4.41 15.00 -7.47
CA HIS A 288 3.37 13.99 -7.45
C HIS A 288 3.85 12.72 -6.73
N VAL A 289 5.00 12.14 -7.10
CA VAL A 289 5.49 10.93 -6.43
C VAL A 289 5.85 11.19 -4.95
N LEU A 290 6.38 12.37 -4.63
CA LEU A 290 6.64 12.74 -3.23
C LEU A 290 5.35 12.78 -2.42
N PHE A 291 4.30 13.44 -2.92
CA PHE A 291 3.01 13.48 -2.21
C PHE A 291 2.30 12.13 -2.20
N LEU A 292 2.45 11.32 -3.24
CA LEU A 292 1.95 9.95 -3.26
C LEU A 292 2.48 9.16 -2.05
N LEU A 293 3.78 9.25 -1.78
CA LEU A 293 4.43 8.55 -0.66
C LEU A 293 4.25 9.28 0.69
N ALA A 294 4.17 10.61 0.70
CA ALA A 294 4.06 11.39 1.94
C ALA A 294 2.62 11.49 2.49
N THR A 295 1.60 11.37 1.63
CA THR A 295 0.19 11.51 2.01
C THR A 295 -0.23 10.61 3.17
N PRO A 296 0.08 9.30 3.18
CA PRO A 296 -0.23 8.42 4.31
C PRO A 296 0.17 9.02 5.66
N ILE A 297 1.40 9.54 5.73
CA ILE A 297 2.01 10.12 6.94
C ILE A 297 1.24 11.36 7.38
N ILE A 298 0.92 12.25 6.43
CA ILE A 298 0.16 13.48 6.69
C ILE A 298 -1.25 13.13 7.22
N LEU A 299 -1.91 12.13 6.63
CA LEU A 299 -3.28 11.76 7.00
C LEU A 299 -3.39 11.03 8.32
N ILE A 300 -2.40 10.22 8.69
CA ILE A 300 -2.36 9.53 9.98
C ILE A 300 -2.48 10.53 11.14
N GLN A 301 -1.85 11.71 11.03
CA GLN A 301 -1.97 12.77 12.04
C GLN A 301 -3.41 13.25 12.20
N HIS A 302 -4.17 13.35 11.11
CA HIS A 302 -5.59 13.74 11.14
C HIS A 302 -6.46 12.62 11.72
N PHE A 303 -6.18 11.36 11.37
CA PHE A 303 -6.90 10.21 11.92
C PHE A 303 -6.72 10.13 13.44
N TYR A 304 -5.52 10.43 13.96
CA TYR A 304 -5.29 10.47 15.40
C TYR A 304 -6.08 11.55 16.14
N LYS A 305 -6.38 12.67 15.48
CA LYS A 305 -7.16 13.76 16.07
C LYS A 305 -8.67 13.57 15.89
N GLU A 306 -9.08 12.55 15.13
CA GLU A 306 -10.47 12.34 14.70
C GLU A 306 -11.09 13.59 14.03
N GLU A 307 -10.27 14.39 13.36
CA GLU A 307 -10.63 15.67 12.73
C GLU A 307 -10.95 15.51 11.24
N LYS A 308 -11.78 16.43 10.71
CA LYS A 308 -12.00 16.51 9.26
C LYS A 308 -10.68 16.85 8.57
N ILE A 309 -10.33 16.08 7.54
CA ILE A 309 -9.09 16.31 6.79
C ILE A 309 -9.27 17.55 5.92
N ARG A 310 -8.58 18.63 6.28
CA ARG A 310 -8.56 19.86 5.51
C ARG A 310 -7.14 20.09 5.03
N LEU A 311 -6.92 19.87 3.74
CA LEU A 311 -5.64 20.20 3.13
C LEU A 311 -5.57 21.72 2.95
N PRO A 312 -4.46 22.37 3.36
CA PRO A 312 -4.26 23.78 3.08
C PRO A 312 -4.25 24.01 1.57
N ILE A 313 -4.67 25.21 1.16
CA ILE A 313 -4.91 25.55 -0.25
C ILE A 313 -3.65 25.35 -1.09
N TRP A 314 -2.49 25.75 -0.57
CA TRP A 314 -1.22 25.60 -1.27
C TRP A 314 -0.90 24.13 -1.58
N LEU A 315 -1.18 23.18 -0.67
CA LEU A 315 -0.98 21.75 -0.93
C LEU A 315 -1.89 21.26 -2.06
N LYS A 316 -3.15 21.68 -2.08
CA LYS A 316 -4.10 21.31 -3.14
C LYS A 316 -3.66 21.87 -4.50
N LEU A 317 -3.17 23.11 -4.52
CA LEU A 317 -2.63 23.76 -5.71
C LEU A 317 -1.32 23.13 -6.20
N MET A 318 -0.59 22.41 -5.34
CA MET A 318 0.57 21.61 -5.78
C MET A 318 0.14 20.25 -6.31
N ILE A 319 -0.66 19.51 -5.53
CA ILE A 319 -0.99 18.10 -5.80
C ILE A 319 -1.85 17.91 -7.05
N ILE A 320 -2.91 18.72 -7.23
CA ILE A 320 -3.85 18.49 -8.34
C ILE A 320 -3.15 18.78 -9.69
N PRO A 321 -2.47 19.92 -9.90
CA PRO A 321 -1.73 20.14 -11.13
C PRO A 321 -0.58 19.14 -11.33
N SER A 322 0.14 18.79 -10.26
CA SER A 322 1.25 17.82 -10.36
C SER A 322 0.79 16.46 -10.84
N PHE A 323 -0.33 15.96 -10.29
CA PHE A 323 -0.96 14.73 -10.72
C PHE A 323 -1.33 14.77 -12.21
N ILE A 324 -2.01 15.83 -12.65
CA ILE A 324 -2.46 15.93 -14.04
C ILE A 324 -1.29 16.01 -15.01
N ILE A 325 -0.27 16.84 -14.72
CA ILE A 325 0.92 16.90 -15.56
C ILE A 325 1.60 15.55 -15.63
N SER A 326 1.81 14.87 -14.49
CA SER A 326 2.44 13.55 -14.46
C SER A 326 1.62 12.46 -15.16
N TYR A 327 0.29 12.63 -15.22
CA TYR A 327 -0.58 11.71 -15.93
C TYR A 327 -0.48 11.90 -17.45
N ILE A 328 -0.42 13.15 -17.92
CA ILE A 328 -0.32 13.47 -19.36
C ILE A 328 1.12 13.26 -19.87
N TYR A 329 2.12 13.65 -19.06
CA TYR A 329 3.56 13.54 -19.33
C TYR A 329 4.22 12.76 -18.19
N PRO A 330 4.02 11.43 -18.15
CA PRO A 330 4.67 10.60 -17.16
C PRO A 330 6.18 10.60 -17.41
N VAL A 331 6.93 11.26 -16.53
CA VAL A 331 8.40 11.14 -16.48
C VAL A 331 8.78 9.85 -15.79
N TYR A 332 7.90 9.32 -14.93
CA TYR A 332 8.14 8.12 -14.14
C TYR A 332 7.04 7.07 -14.29
N THR A 333 7.43 5.83 -14.15
CA THR A 333 6.55 4.68 -13.99
C THR A 333 6.92 3.93 -12.72
N ILE A 334 5.92 3.66 -11.87
CA ILE A 334 6.10 2.70 -10.78
C ILE A 334 6.03 1.32 -11.41
N GLU A 335 7.11 0.56 -11.29
CA GLU A 335 7.24 -0.79 -11.85
C GLU A 335 7.49 -1.80 -10.72
N LYS A 336 6.91 -2.99 -10.87
CA LYS A 336 7.14 -4.08 -9.94
C LYS A 336 8.50 -4.71 -10.27
N ILE A 337 9.31 -5.02 -9.26
CA ILE A 337 10.54 -5.79 -9.48
C ILE A 337 10.13 -7.22 -9.89
N THR A 338 10.48 -7.63 -11.10
CA THR A 338 10.12 -8.93 -11.66
C THR A 338 11.27 -9.94 -11.66
N SER A 339 12.51 -9.45 -11.64
CA SER A 339 13.71 -10.27 -11.73
C SER A 339 14.02 -10.95 -10.40
N LEU A 340 13.93 -12.27 -10.38
CA LEU A 340 14.30 -13.09 -9.22
C LEU A 340 15.80 -13.08 -8.94
N SER A 341 16.65 -12.78 -9.94
CA SER A 341 18.11 -12.74 -9.75
C SER A 341 18.56 -11.63 -8.82
N SER A 342 17.73 -10.60 -8.63
CA SER A 342 18.04 -9.49 -7.74
C SER A 342 17.93 -9.85 -6.25
N ASN A 343 17.31 -10.98 -5.89
CA ASN A 343 16.96 -11.34 -4.50
C ASN A 343 16.21 -10.24 -3.73
N ILE A 344 15.60 -9.29 -4.44
CA ILE A 344 14.91 -8.13 -3.87
C ILE A 344 13.47 -8.13 -4.39
N SER A 345 12.55 -7.71 -3.53
CA SER A 345 11.14 -7.54 -3.86
C SER A 345 10.69 -6.13 -3.53
N GLY A 346 9.75 -5.61 -4.31
CA GLY A 346 9.19 -4.28 -4.09
C GLY A 346 8.86 -3.59 -5.40
N VAL A 347 9.02 -2.27 -5.42
CA VAL A 347 8.83 -1.47 -6.62
C VAL A 347 10.04 -0.60 -6.89
N ILE A 348 10.21 -0.27 -8.16
CA ILE A 348 11.18 0.71 -8.65
C ILE A 348 10.46 1.86 -9.35
N LEU A 349 11.15 2.99 -9.45
CA LEU A 349 10.75 4.10 -10.30
C LEU A 349 11.62 4.02 -11.55
N SER A 350 11.00 3.68 -12.67
CA SER A 350 11.65 3.75 -13.98
C SER A 350 11.34 5.10 -14.59
N PHE A 351 12.36 5.77 -15.11
CA PHE A 351 12.20 7.09 -15.73
C PHE A 351 12.39 7.00 -17.23
N SER A 352 11.57 7.75 -17.97
CA SER A 352 11.65 7.81 -19.43
C SER A 352 11.81 9.23 -19.91
N SER A 353 12.64 9.41 -20.93
CA SER A 353 12.81 10.69 -21.61
C SER A 353 11.46 11.23 -22.10
N VAL A 354 11.20 12.51 -21.86
CA VAL A 354 9.99 13.15 -22.35
C VAL A 354 10.27 13.74 -23.72
N ILE A 355 9.71 13.12 -24.77
CA ILE A 355 9.75 13.71 -26.11
C ILE A 355 8.73 14.85 -26.15
N LEU A 356 9.24 16.08 -26.13
CA LEU A 356 8.41 17.27 -26.30
C LEU A 356 7.85 17.27 -27.73
N SER A 357 6.55 17.04 -27.85
CA SER A 357 5.81 17.27 -29.09
C SER A 357 5.10 18.62 -29.04
N GLU A 358 4.55 19.10 -30.17
CA GLU A 358 3.69 20.30 -30.22
C GLU A 358 2.51 20.24 -29.23
N LYS A 359 2.24 19.09 -28.59
CA LYS A 359 1.25 18.92 -27.54
C LYS A 359 1.57 19.66 -26.22
N ILE A 360 2.73 20.30 -26.09
CA ILE A 360 3.12 21.04 -24.87
C ILE A 360 2.18 22.22 -24.59
N TYR A 361 1.62 22.84 -25.63
CA TYR A 361 0.65 23.94 -25.51
C TYR A 361 -0.65 23.50 -24.84
N TYR A 362 -1.03 22.21 -24.97
CA TYR A 362 -2.18 21.66 -24.26
C TYR A 362 -1.93 21.52 -22.76
N VAL A 363 -0.68 21.31 -22.32
CA VAL A 363 -0.36 21.23 -20.88
C VAL A 363 -0.56 22.57 -20.21
N LEU A 364 -0.03 23.63 -20.82
CA LEU A 364 -0.12 24.97 -20.25
C LEU A 364 -1.58 25.44 -20.20
N ALA A 365 -2.33 25.20 -21.28
CA ALA A 365 -3.76 25.51 -21.33
C ALA A 365 -4.57 24.69 -20.30
N LEU A 366 -4.29 23.39 -20.16
CA LEU A 366 -5.01 22.51 -19.25
C LEU A 366 -4.65 22.79 -17.78
N LEU A 367 -3.40 23.19 -17.50
CA LEU A 367 -2.95 23.69 -16.20
C LEU A 367 -3.67 24.98 -15.83
N LEU A 368 -3.75 25.95 -16.75
CA LEU A 368 -4.45 27.22 -16.52
C LEU A 368 -5.95 27.03 -16.32
N ILE A 369 -6.59 26.16 -17.11
CA ILE A 369 -8.00 25.79 -16.96
C ILE A 369 -8.23 25.10 -15.62
N LEU A 370 -7.31 24.25 -15.18
CA LEU A 370 -7.44 23.54 -13.92
C LEU A 370 -7.21 24.44 -12.70
N ILE A 371 -6.20 25.30 -12.74
CA ILE A 371 -5.97 26.33 -11.72
C ILE A 371 -7.22 27.21 -11.63
N PHE A 372 -7.76 27.64 -12.78
CA PHE A 372 -9.01 28.37 -12.83
C PHE A 372 -10.18 27.57 -12.23
N LEU A 373 -10.33 26.28 -12.56
CA LEU A 373 -11.40 25.43 -12.04
C LEU A 373 -11.28 25.22 -10.52
N VAL A 374 -10.08 25.00 -9.99
CA VAL A 374 -9.83 24.86 -8.55
C VAL A 374 -10.09 26.18 -7.83
N LEU A 375 -9.66 27.31 -8.40
CA LEU A 375 -9.94 28.65 -7.88
C LEU A 375 -11.44 28.96 -7.90
N MET A 376 -12.15 28.56 -8.95
CA MET A 376 -13.61 28.72 -9.05
C MET A 376 -14.34 27.84 -8.02
N LEU A 377 -14.01 26.55 -7.92
CA LEU A 377 -14.58 25.64 -6.92
C LEU A 377 -14.33 26.12 -5.49
N TYR A 378 -13.17 26.71 -5.25
CA TYR A 378 -12.83 27.34 -3.99
C TYR A 378 -13.62 28.64 -3.74
N HIS A 379 -13.68 29.54 -4.73
CA HIS A 379 -14.35 30.83 -4.63
C HIS A 379 -15.85 30.68 -4.37
N PHE A 380 -16.50 29.69 -5.00
CA PHE A 380 -17.93 29.46 -4.83
C PHE A 380 -18.29 28.59 -3.60
N LYS A 381 -17.30 28.11 -2.82
CA LYS A 381 -17.51 27.19 -1.68
C LYS A 381 -18.37 25.95 -2.02
N LEU A 382 -18.47 25.59 -3.31
CA LEU A 382 -19.41 24.56 -3.78
C LEU A 382 -18.98 23.14 -3.38
N MET A 383 -17.67 22.88 -3.27
CA MET A 383 -17.13 21.57 -2.89
C MET A 383 -15.85 21.67 -2.07
N ASP A 384 -15.71 20.83 -1.06
CA ASP A 384 -14.44 20.64 -0.35
C ASP A 384 -13.45 19.89 -1.26
N THR A 385 -12.57 20.64 -1.92
CA THR A 385 -11.56 20.10 -2.83
C THR A 385 -10.54 19.19 -2.14
N SER A 386 -10.48 19.16 -0.81
CA SER A 386 -9.61 18.25 -0.05
C SER A 386 -9.96 16.79 -0.38
N GLY A 387 -11.25 16.45 -0.41
CA GLY A 387 -11.65 15.07 -0.66
C GLY A 387 -11.34 14.60 -2.09
N ILE A 388 -11.47 15.47 -3.10
CA ILE A 388 -11.04 15.17 -4.49
C ILE A 388 -9.52 14.94 -4.54
N THR A 389 -8.75 15.83 -3.90
CA THR A 389 -7.29 15.72 -3.84
C THR A 389 -6.86 14.40 -3.19
N LEU A 390 -7.55 13.99 -2.12
CA LEU A 390 -7.27 12.72 -1.43
C LEU A 390 -7.67 11.50 -2.24
N ILE A 391 -8.77 11.55 -3.00
CA ILE A 391 -9.15 10.47 -3.92
C ILE A 391 -8.08 10.29 -5.01
N ILE A 392 -7.59 11.38 -5.59
CA ILE A 392 -6.51 11.35 -6.59
C ILE A 392 -5.26 10.66 -6.04
N LEU A 393 -4.79 11.09 -4.87
CA LEU A 393 -3.63 10.48 -4.20
C LEU A 393 -3.88 9.02 -3.85
N PHE A 394 -5.10 8.70 -3.41
CA PHE A 394 -5.49 7.34 -3.05
C PHE A 394 -5.42 6.38 -4.24
N VAL A 395 -5.82 6.81 -5.44
CA VAL A 395 -5.70 5.98 -6.66
C VAL A 395 -4.24 5.61 -6.93
N GLY A 396 -3.33 6.58 -6.84
CA GLY A 396 -1.89 6.31 -6.98
C GLY A 396 -1.37 5.38 -5.87
N MET A 397 -1.85 5.53 -4.64
CA MET A 397 -1.42 4.68 -3.51
C MET A 397 -1.86 3.23 -3.70
N VAL A 398 -3.07 3.01 -4.23
CA VAL A 398 -3.56 1.66 -4.56
C VAL A 398 -2.70 1.02 -5.65
N ASP A 399 -2.33 1.77 -6.70
CA ASP A 399 -1.42 1.27 -7.75
C ASP A 399 -0.06 0.89 -7.17
N TYR A 400 0.52 1.76 -6.34
CA TYR A 400 1.78 1.51 -5.65
C TYR A 400 1.74 0.24 -4.79
N VAL A 401 0.79 0.18 -3.85
CA VAL A 401 0.64 -0.96 -2.92
C VAL A 401 0.37 -2.25 -3.68
N SER A 402 -0.45 -2.21 -4.73
CA SER A 402 -0.74 -3.38 -5.56
C SER A 402 0.52 -3.92 -6.23
N LYS A 403 1.35 -3.05 -6.84
CA LYS A 403 2.61 -3.47 -7.48
C LYS A 403 3.63 -3.99 -6.48
N TYR A 404 3.77 -3.31 -5.35
CA TYR A 404 4.66 -3.74 -4.27
C TYR A 404 4.25 -5.12 -3.74
N TYR A 405 2.96 -5.28 -3.44
CA TYR A 405 2.37 -6.55 -3.00
C TYR A 405 2.62 -7.67 -4.02
N MET A 406 2.33 -7.42 -5.30
CA MET A 406 2.53 -8.41 -6.37
C MET A 406 3.99 -8.84 -6.50
N SER A 407 4.94 -7.90 -6.42
CA SER A 407 6.38 -8.23 -6.45
C SER A 407 6.77 -9.08 -5.25
N THR A 408 6.36 -8.67 -4.04
CA THR A 408 6.67 -9.36 -2.78
C THR A 408 6.10 -10.78 -2.75
N VAL A 409 4.84 -10.95 -3.15
CA VAL A 409 4.20 -12.25 -3.27
C VAL A 409 4.93 -13.13 -4.28
N LYS A 410 5.23 -12.62 -5.48
CA LYS A 410 5.96 -13.38 -6.51
C LYS A 410 7.32 -13.85 -5.99
N TYR A 411 8.02 -12.98 -5.28
CA TYR A 411 9.31 -13.29 -4.64
C TYR A 411 9.18 -14.45 -3.64
N TYR A 412 8.25 -14.37 -2.69
CA TYR A 412 8.06 -15.45 -1.71
C TYR A 412 7.54 -16.75 -2.35
N ILE A 413 6.70 -16.69 -3.38
CA ILE A 413 6.27 -17.89 -4.13
C ILE A 413 7.49 -18.57 -4.76
N ALA A 414 8.35 -17.81 -5.42
CA ALA A 414 9.56 -18.35 -6.04
C ALA A 414 10.51 -18.95 -4.99
N LEU A 415 10.71 -18.28 -3.85
CA LEU A 415 11.49 -18.82 -2.73
C LEU A 415 10.91 -20.15 -2.23
N ILE A 416 9.60 -20.20 -1.99
CA ILE A 416 8.92 -21.43 -1.54
C ILE A 416 9.12 -22.54 -2.58
N GLN A 417 8.95 -22.26 -3.87
CA GLN A 417 9.12 -23.26 -4.93
C GLN A 417 10.56 -23.76 -5.02
N ASN A 418 11.56 -22.90 -4.84
CA ASN A 418 12.97 -23.28 -4.85
C ASN A 418 13.35 -24.14 -3.64
N ILE A 419 12.75 -23.86 -2.47
CA ILE A 419 13.03 -24.57 -1.23
C ILE A 419 12.18 -25.85 -1.09
N TRP A 420 11.09 -25.98 -1.87
CA TRP A 420 10.16 -27.11 -1.79
C TRP A 420 10.84 -28.49 -1.89
N SER A 421 11.94 -28.60 -2.64
CA SER A 421 12.69 -29.86 -2.82
C SER A 421 13.72 -30.16 -1.73
N THR A 422 13.95 -29.24 -0.79
CA THR A 422 15.12 -29.26 0.11
C THR A 422 14.82 -29.67 1.56
N GLU A 423 13.72 -30.40 1.80
CA GLU A 423 13.26 -30.88 3.12
C GLU A 423 12.99 -29.78 4.19
N PHE A 424 13.19 -28.49 3.89
CA PHE A 424 12.97 -27.37 4.82
C PHE A 424 11.49 -26.97 5.00
N LEU A 425 10.64 -27.93 5.39
CA LEU A 425 9.20 -27.73 5.57
C LEU A 425 8.85 -26.60 6.57
N ILE A 426 9.65 -26.41 7.62
CA ILE A 426 9.43 -25.36 8.62
C ILE A 426 9.57 -23.98 7.97
N ILE A 427 10.61 -23.75 7.17
CA ILE A 427 10.83 -22.47 6.48
C ILE A 427 9.67 -22.18 5.52
N ILE A 428 9.25 -23.19 4.76
CA ILE A 428 8.11 -23.08 3.83
C ILE A 428 6.83 -22.68 4.57
N PHE A 429 6.53 -23.34 5.69
CA PHE A 429 5.36 -23.02 6.51
C PHE A 429 5.39 -21.56 7.00
N PHE A 430 6.53 -21.06 7.45
CA PHE A 430 6.67 -19.67 7.87
C PHE A 430 6.57 -18.67 6.71
N PHE A 431 7.12 -18.99 5.53
CA PHE A 431 6.93 -18.15 4.35
C PHE A 431 5.45 -18.08 3.92
N ILE A 432 4.68 -19.16 4.07
CA ILE A 432 3.23 -19.13 3.86
C ILE A 432 2.56 -18.20 4.88
N ILE A 433 2.96 -18.24 6.16
CA ILE A 433 2.47 -17.30 7.18
C ILE A 433 2.81 -15.86 6.80
N PHE A 434 4.03 -15.58 6.35
CA PHE A 434 4.41 -14.23 5.92
C PHE A 434 3.62 -13.76 4.71
N ILE A 435 3.43 -14.60 3.69
CA ILE A 435 2.54 -14.28 2.55
C ILE A 435 1.13 -13.94 3.03
N LEU A 436 0.57 -14.73 3.95
CA LEU A 436 -0.76 -14.45 4.53
C LEU A 436 -0.76 -13.08 5.23
N LEU A 437 0.25 -12.82 6.06
CA LEU A 437 0.39 -11.57 6.79
C LEU A 437 0.56 -10.36 5.86
N ILE A 438 1.36 -10.48 4.79
CA ILE A 438 1.54 -9.47 3.73
C ILE A 438 0.22 -9.20 3.02
N THR A 439 -0.48 -10.26 2.63
CA THR A 439 -1.79 -10.17 1.95
C THR A 439 -2.80 -9.43 2.81
N LEU A 440 -2.92 -9.84 4.08
CA LEU A 440 -3.82 -9.21 5.03
C LEU A 440 -3.40 -7.75 5.25
N PHE A 441 -2.14 -7.49 5.58
CA PHE A 441 -1.68 -6.15 5.92
C PHE A 441 -1.90 -5.13 4.80
N TYR A 442 -1.39 -5.35 3.59
CA TYR A 442 -1.38 -4.31 2.56
C TYR A 442 -2.80 -3.96 2.09
N TRP A 443 -3.60 -4.97 1.77
CA TRP A 443 -4.96 -4.77 1.29
C TRP A 443 -5.92 -4.32 2.39
N PHE A 444 -5.81 -4.85 3.60
CA PHE A 444 -6.64 -4.40 4.71
C PHE A 444 -6.30 -2.96 5.10
N SER A 445 -5.00 -2.60 5.15
CA SER A 445 -4.56 -1.25 5.52
C SER A 445 -4.96 -0.22 4.47
N ILE A 446 -4.78 -0.48 3.16
CA ILE A 446 -5.18 0.47 2.12
C ILE A 446 -6.70 0.68 2.10
N ILE A 447 -7.47 -0.36 2.41
CA ILE A 447 -8.93 -0.30 2.40
C ILE A 447 -9.47 0.41 3.64
N ILE A 448 -8.89 0.16 4.82
CA ILE A 448 -9.14 0.97 6.02
C ILE A 448 -8.78 2.43 5.77
N PHE A 449 -7.64 2.68 5.12
CA PHE A 449 -7.19 4.04 4.80
C PHE A 449 -8.24 4.76 3.96
N ALA A 450 -8.73 4.11 2.89
CA ALA A 450 -9.81 4.62 2.05
C ALA A 450 -11.06 4.94 2.87
N PHE A 451 -11.47 4.00 3.71
CA PHE A 451 -12.67 4.12 4.54
C PHE A 451 -12.55 5.30 5.51
N GLU A 452 -11.42 5.46 6.20
CA GLU A 452 -11.21 6.58 7.14
C GLU A 452 -11.13 7.93 6.40
N VAL A 453 -10.50 8.00 5.22
CA VAL A 453 -10.54 9.21 4.38
C VAL A 453 -11.98 9.59 4.02
N LEU A 454 -12.80 8.61 3.60
CA LEU A 454 -14.20 8.85 3.25
C LEU A 454 -15.03 9.24 4.49
N LYS A 455 -14.78 8.56 5.61
CA LYS A 455 -15.46 8.76 6.88
C LYS A 455 -15.33 10.20 7.38
N TYR A 456 -14.09 10.69 7.46
CA TYR A 456 -13.81 12.03 7.99
C TYR A 456 -14.19 13.17 7.03
N ASN A 457 -14.19 12.94 5.72
CA ASN A 457 -14.48 14.01 4.74
C ASN A 457 -15.93 14.11 4.30
N TYR A 458 -16.62 12.98 4.17
CA TYR A 458 -17.94 12.92 3.54
C TYR A 458 -19.02 12.32 4.44
N LEU A 459 -18.67 11.30 5.23
CA LEU A 459 -19.68 10.52 5.93
C LEU A 459 -20.05 11.11 7.28
N LYS A 460 -19.17 11.83 8.01
CA LYS A 460 -19.51 12.38 9.33
C LYS A 460 -20.79 13.25 9.30
N SER A 461 -20.96 14.09 8.26
CA SER A 461 -22.18 14.89 8.06
C SER A 461 -23.43 14.07 7.69
N PHE A 462 -23.25 12.86 7.14
CA PHE A 462 -24.32 11.95 6.76
C PHE A 462 -24.68 10.97 7.90
N MET A 463 -23.68 10.53 8.67
CA MET A 463 -23.80 9.61 9.80
C MET A 463 -24.72 10.14 10.89
N ASP A 464 -24.68 11.46 11.14
CA ASP A 464 -25.56 12.12 12.12
C ASP A 464 -27.04 11.97 11.77
N ARG A 465 -27.38 11.67 10.51
CA ARG A 465 -28.78 11.53 10.04
C ARG A 465 -29.23 10.08 9.86
N ASN A 466 -28.32 9.10 9.78
CA ASN A 466 -28.69 7.74 9.37
C ASN A 466 -27.69 6.63 9.81
N LEU A 467 -27.39 6.58 11.12
CA LEU A 467 -26.40 5.67 11.72
C LEU A 467 -26.61 4.18 11.35
N GLU A 468 -27.85 3.73 11.23
CA GLU A 468 -28.16 2.33 10.92
C GLU A 468 -27.76 1.93 9.50
N ASN A 469 -28.06 2.78 8.51
CA ASN A 469 -27.65 2.56 7.11
C ASN A 469 -26.13 2.57 6.96
N PHE A 470 -25.45 3.39 7.75
CA PHE A 470 -23.99 3.41 7.79
C PHE A 470 -23.40 2.11 8.34
N ARG A 471 -23.93 1.58 9.45
CA ARG A 471 -23.50 0.27 9.98
C ARG A 471 -23.69 -0.85 8.97
N LYS A 472 -24.79 -0.83 8.20
CA LYS A 472 -25.02 -1.80 7.12
C LYS A 472 -23.96 -1.67 6.02
N LEU A 473 -23.60 -0.45 5.63
CA LEU A 473 -22.54 -0.19 4.64
C LEU A 473 -21.16 -0.67 5.13
N GLU A 474 -20.82 -0.41 6.39
CA GLU A 474 -19.57 -0.83 7.01
C GLU A 474 -19.45 -2.36 7.08
N ILE A 475 -20.51 -3.06 7.51
CA ILE A 475 -20.57 -4.53 7.53
C ILE A 475 -20.41 -5.07 6.10
N PHE A 476 -21.13 -4.49 5.14
CA PHE A 476 -21.06 -4.89 3.75
C PHE A 476 -19.63 -4.75 3.18
N PHE A 477 -19.00 -3.59 3.41
CA PHE A 477 -17.64 -3.32 2.96
C PHE A 477 -16.63 -4.28 3.61
N SER A 478 -16.80 -4.58 4.90
CA SER A 478 -15.96 -5.53 5.64
C SER A 478 -16.07 -6.96 5.10
N ILE A 479 -17.29 -7.43 4.79
CA ILE A 479 -17.52 -8.76 4.19
C ILE A 479 -16.90 -8.83 2.80
N SER A 480 -17.11 -7.78 2.00
CA SER A 480 -16.55 -7.68 0.64
C SER A 480 -15.03 -7.69 0.64
N LEU A 481 -14.43 -6.96 1.57
CA LEU A 481 -13.00 -6.94 1.80
C LEU A 481 -12.46 -8.32 2.16
N LEU A 482 -13.05 -8.97 3.18
CA LEU A 482 -12.66 -10.32 3.60
C LEU A 482 -12.69 -11.29 2.42
N PHE A 483 -13.66 -11.11 1.52
CA PHE A 483 -13.82 -11.96 0.35
C PHE A 483 -12.76 -11.72 -0.74
N ILE A 484 -12.45 -10.45 -1.06
CA ILE A 484 -11.31 -10.11 -1.95
C ILE A 484 -10.03 -10.75 -1.40
N LEU A 485 -9.76 -10.55 -0.10
CA LEU A 485 -8.57 -11.06 0.58
C LEU A 485 -8.49 -12.58 0.51
N LEU A 486 -9.61 -13.27 0.74
CA LEU A 486 -9.68 -14.72 0.65
C LEU A 486 -9.39 -15.22 -0.77
N ILE A 487 -9.95 -14.59 -1.80
CA ILE A 487 -9.68 -14.96 -3.20
C ILE A 487 -8.22 -14.73 -3.55
N GLN A 488 -7.65 -13.61 -3.14
CA GLN A 488 -6.23 -13.32 -3.37
C GLN A 488 -5.34 -14.34 -2.67
N PHE A 489 -5.61 -14.64 -1.39
CA PHE A 489 -4.87 -15.65 -0.65
C PHE A 489 -4.98 -17.03 -1.31
N LEU A 490 -6.18 -17.47 -1.67
CA LEU A 490 -6.38 -18.72 -2.40
C LEU A 490 -5.58 -18.72 -3.71
N SER A 491 -5.69 -17.66 -4.52
CA SER A 491 -4.95 -17.51 -5.78
C SER A 491 -3.43 -17.68 -5.58
N ILE A 492 -2.90 -17.13 -4.50
CA ILE A 492 -1.49 -17.30 -4.14
C ILE A 492 -1.19 -18.74 -3.77
N MET A 493 -2.00 -19.37 -2.91
CA MET A 493 -1.81 -20.78 -2.54
C MET A 493 -1.80 -21.68 -3.77
N PHE A 494 -2.72 -21.47 -4.72
CA PHE A 494 -2.74 -22.23 -5.96
C PHE A 494 -1.51 -21.99 -6.84
N ALA A 495 -1.01 -20.75 -6.90
CA ALA A 495 0.25 -20.43 -7.59
C ALA A 495 1.46 -21.12 -6.94
N ILE A 496 1.50 -21.19 -5.60
CA ILE A 496 2.54 -21.94 -4.85
C ILE A 496 2.52 -23.41 -5.27
N PHE A 497 1.34 -24.04 -5.28
CA PHE A 497 1.19 -25.47 -5.60
C PHE A 497 1.20 -25.81 -7.09
N ARG A 498 1.39 -24.83 -7.99
CA ARG A 498 1.38 -25.00 -9.45
C ARG A 498 0.14 -25.76 -9.96
N ILE A 499 -1.02 -25.58 -9.33
CA ILE A 499 -2.25 -26.26 -9.73
C ILE A 499 -2.71 -25.66 -11.06
N LYS A 500 -2.51 -26.43 -12.15
CA LYS A 500 -2.98 -26.07 -13.50
C LYS A 500 -4.51 -25.89 -13.48
N ASN A 501 -5.02 -24.88 -14.19
CA ASN A 501 -6.45 -24.55 -14.34
C ASN A 501 -7.15 -23.92 -13.13
N PHE A 502 -6.43 -23.28 -12.20
CA PHE A 502 -7.05 -22.53 -11.09
C PHE A 502 -8.06 -21.45 -11.53
N ASN A 503 -7.81 -20.84 -12.69
CA ASN A 503 -8.71 -19.90 -13.36
C ASN A 503 -10.14 -20.46 -13.56
N PHE A 504 -10.33 -21.78 -13.51
CA PHE A 504 -11.64 -22.43 -13.55
C PHE A 504 -12.36 -22.41 -12.19
N PHE A 505 -11.62 -22.53 -11.08
CA PHE A 505 -12.18 -22.58 -9.73
C PHE A 505 -12.60 -21.22 -9.21
N VAL A 506 -11.94 -20.12 -9.62
CA VAL A 506 -12.31 -18.76 -9.19
C VAL A 506 -13.74 -18.41 -9.63
N PRO A 507 -14.13 -18.54 -10.92
CA PRO A 507 -15.51 -18.36 -11.35
C PRO A 507 -16.49 -19.32 -10.66
N ILE A 508 -16.09 -20.56 -10.36
CA ILE A 508 -16.95 -21.54 -9.67
C ILE A 508 -17.18 -21.15 -8.21
N ILE A 509 -16.15 -20.73 -7.48
CA ILE A 509 -16.27 -20.25 -6.10
C ILE A 509 -17.12 -18.98 -6.08
N LEU A 510 -16.88 -18.07 -7.02
CA LEU A 510 -17.67 -16.84 -7.18
C LEU A 510 -19.12 -17.13 -7.56
N ALA A 511 -19.38 -18.09 -8.44
CA ALA A 511 -20.72 -18.53 -8.83
C ALA A 511 -21.43 -19.27 -7.70
N ALA A 512 -20.74 -20.18 -7.00
CA ALA A 512 -21.26 -20.86 -5.82
C ALA A 512 -21.63 -19.85 -4.73
N LEU A 513 -20.83 -18.80 -4.56
CA LEU A 513 -21.13 -17.72 -3.63
C LEU A 513 -22.23 -16.79 -4.14
N PHE A 514 -22.33 -16.52 -5.44
CA PHE A 514 -23.47 -15.83 -6.03
C PHE A 514 -24.78 -16.61 -5.83
N VAL A 515 -24.71 -17.94 -5.73
CA VAL A 515 -25.85 -18.83 -5.41
C VAL A 515 -26.10 -18.92 -3.89
N VAL A 516 -25.07 -18.90 -3.06
CA VAL A 516 -25.17 -19.01 -1.59
C VAL A 516 -25.49 -17.67 -0.92
N LEU A 517 -25.03 -16.54 -1.44
CA LEU A 517 -25.32 -15.23 -0.86
C LEU A 517 -26.78 -14.85 -0.88
N PRO A 518 -27.61 -15.20 -1.88
CA PRO A 518 -29.06 -15.11 -1.77
C PRO A 518 -29.61 -15.89 -0.56
N ARG A 519 -28.99 -17.01 -0.15
CA ARG A 519 -29.35 -17.73 1.08
C ARG A 519 -28.85 -17.06 2.36
N ILE A 520 -27.71 -16.37 2.32
CA ILE A 520 -27.26 -15.49 3.41
C ILE A 520 -28.14 -14.23 3.48
N ASN A 521 -28.63 -13.75 2.33
CA ASN A 521 -29.56 -12.63 2.18
C ASN A 521 -30.99 -13.01 2.59
N LEU A 522 -31.37 -14.29 2.50
CA LEU A 522 -32.59 -14.85 3.10
C LEU A 522 -32.60 -14.72 4.64
N PHE A 523 -31.43 -14.61 5.28
CA PHE A 523 -31.32 -14.24 6.69
C PHE A 523 -31.64 -12.75 6.94
N PHE A 524 -31.56 -11.90 5.91
CA PHE A 524 -31.60 -10.44 6.04
C PHE A 524 -32.75 -9.70 5.35
N VAL A 525 -33.53 -10.31 4.44
CA VAL A 525 -34.92 -9.92 4.10
C VAL A 525 -35.40 -10.76 2.91
N ARG A 526 -36.51 -11.49 3.09
CA ARG A 526 -37.28 -12.17 2.03
C ARG A 526 -37.66 -11.17 0.94
N ILE A 527 -37.11 -11.24 -0.27
CA ILE A 527 -37.76 -10.64 -1.46
C ILE A 527 -37.61 -11.47 -2.74
N ASP A 528 -38.77 -11.57 -3.37
CA ASP A 528 -39.17 -11.90 -4.74
C ASP A 528 -38.39 -11.15 -5.84
N TRP A 529 -38.19 -11.76 -7.01
CA TRP A 529 -37.24 -11.33 -8.06
C TRP A 529 -37.70 -10.10 -8.88
N GLY A 530 -38.48 -9.18 -8.28
CA GLY A 530 -38.90 -7.90 -8.85
C GLY A 530 -38.18 -6.71 -8.23
N ALA A 531 -37.49 -5.92 -9.06
CA ALA A 531 -36.63 -4.79 -8.71
C ALA A 531 -37.28 -3.68 -7.84
N LYS A 532 -37.39 -3.91 -6.53
CA LYS A 532 -37.54 -2.86 -5.51
C LYS A 532 -36.41 -2.97 -4.46
N MET A 533 -35.91 -1.80 -4.05
CA MET A 533 -34.64 -1.55 -3.34
C MET A 533 -34.52 -2.12 -1.92
N HIS A 534 -34.58 -3.43 -1.70
CA HIS A 534 -34.20 -4.01 -0.40
C HIS A 534 -33.00 -4.99 -0.46
N ASN A 535 -32.39 -5.20 -1.63
CA ASN A 535 -31.21 -6.05 -1.80
C ASN A 535 -29.88 -5.26 -1.69
N PHE A 536 -29.67 -4.66 -0.51
CA PHE A 536 -28.47 -3.87 -0.21
C PHE A 536 -27.17 -4.70 -0.21
N LEU A 537 -27.22 -6.01 0.09
CA LEU A 537 -26.04 -6.89 0.19
C LEU A 537 -25.70 -7.61 -1.12
N LEU A 538 -26.70 -8.06 -1.88
CA LEU A 538 -26.49 -8.81 -3.11
C LEU A 538 -25.77 -7.97 -4.16
N THR A 539 -26.06 -6.67 -4.20
CA THR A 539 -25.60 -5.87 -5.31
C THR A 539 -24.15 -5.46 -5.21
N PRO A 540 -23.67 -4.89 -4.11
CA PRO A 540 -22.27 -4.54 -4.06
C PRO A 540 -21.38 -5.80 -3.94
N PHE A 541 -21.92 -6.97 -3.55
CA PHE A 541 -21.26 -8.27 -3.78
C PHE A 541 -21.19 -8.63 -5.26
N ALA A 542 -22.27 -8.53 -6.03
CA ALA A 542 -22.25 -8.74 -7.49
C ALA A 542 -21.24 -7.80 -8.18
N LEU A 543 -21.17 -6.56 -7.68
CA LEU A 543 -20.23 -5.51 -8.09
C LEU A 543 -18.79 -5.89 -7.78
N LEU A 544 -18.52 -6.33 -6.56
CA LEU A 544 -17.24 -6.86 -6.10
C LEU A 544 -16.83 -8.09 -6.89
N VAL A 545 -17.75 -9.02 -7.14
CA VAL A 545 -17.54 -10.24 -7.91
C VAL A 545 -17.20 -9.90 -9.35
N GLY A 546 -17.92 -9.01 -10.03
CA GLY A 546 -17.53 -8.62 -11.38
C GLY A 546 -16.34 -7.69 -11.45
N LEU A 547 -16.05 -6.90 -10.41
CA LEU A 547 -14.77 -6.21 -10.28
C LEU A 547 -13.62 -7.21 -10.11
N LEU A 548 -13.80 -8.27 -9.30
CA LEU A 548 -12.81 -9.31 -9.09
C LEU A 548 -12.62 -10.15 -10.35
N ILE A 549 -13.70 -10.56 -11.01
CA ILE A 549 -13.67 -11.26 -12.30
C ILE A 549 -13.02 -10.35 -13.34
N GLY A 550 -13.56 -9.14 -13.52
CA GLY A 550 -13.10 -8.15 -14.51
C GLY A 550 -11.65 -7.72 -14.33
N SER A 551 -11.25 -7.41 -13.10
CA SER A 551 -9.85 -7.10 -12.78
C SER A 551 -8.95 -8.33 -12.94
N SER A 552 -9.39 -9.53 -12.57
CA SER A 552 -8.63 -10.78 -12.72
C SER A 552 -8.32 -11.18 -14.17
N ALA A 553 -8.96 -10.57 -15.17
CA ALA A 553 -8.74 -10.93 -16.57
C ALA A 553 -8.34 -9.74 -17.46
N ILE A 554 -8.73 -8.50 -17.14
CA ILE A 554 -8.23 -7.30 -17.84
C ILE A 554 -6.84 -6.90 -17.31
N TYR A 555 -6.61 -6.93 -15.99
CA TYR A 555 -5.30 -6.56 -15.41
C TYR A 555 -4.33 -7.73 -15.26
N TYR A 556 -4.82 -8.97 -15.29
CA TYR A 556 -3.94 -10.16 -15.24
C TYR A 556 -3.77 -10.90 -16.56
N ARG A 557 -4.14 -10.29 -17.69
CA ARG A 557 -3.92 -10.89 -19.03
C ARG A 557 -2.45 -11.28 -19.23
N GLU A 558 -1.52 -10.44 -18.74
CA GLU A 558 -0.07 -10.70 -18.79
C GLU A 558 0.48 -11.57 -17.64
N PRO A 559 0.18 -11.32 -16.34
CA PRO A 559 0.76 -12.13 -15.26
C PRO A 559 0.08 -13.49 -15.01
N LEU A 560 -1.17 -13.73 -15.44
CA LEU A 560 -1.86 -15.03 -15.29
C LEU A 560 -2.09 -15.77 -16.62
N GLY A 561 -1.67 -15.20 -17.76
CA GLY A 561 -1.78 -15.85 -19.07
C GLY A 561 -3.22 -16.26 -19.41
N PHE A 562 -4.20 -15.39 -19.17
CA PHE A 562 -5.61 -15.67 -19.46
C PHE A 562 -5.88 -15.55 -20.97
N VAL A 563 -5.27 -16.44 -21.75
CA VAL A 563 -5.61 -16.74 -23.14
C VAL A 563 -6.43 -18.02 -23.09
N SER A 564 -7.71 -17.88 -22.72
CA SER A 564 -8.62 -19.01 -22.83
C SER A 564 -9.12 -19.08 -24.26
N GLU A 565 -8.75 -20.12 -25.00
CA GLU A 565 -9.36 -20.43 -26.30
C GLU A 565 -10.84 -20.84 -26.17
N ASN A 566 -11.30 -21.13 -24.95
CA ASN A 566 -12.68 -21.50 -24.69
C ASN A 566 -13.62 -20.28 -24.77
N ILE A 567 -14.32 -20.15 -25.89
CA ILE A 567 -15.28 -19.07 -26.18
C ILE A 567 -16.41 -18.97 -25.16
N ILE A 568 -16.82 -20.11 -24.56
CA ILE A 568 -17.88 -20.13 -23.54
C ILE A 568 -17.38 -19.44 -22.28
N LEU A 569 -16.14 -19.71 -21.87
CA LEU A 569 -15.54 -19.06 -20.70
C LEU A 569 -15.39 -17.55 -20.92
N ILE A 570 -14.99 -17.13 -22.12
CA ILE A 570 -14.93 -15.72 -22.51
C ILE A 570 -16.31 -15.07 -22.46
N ALA A 571 -17.34 -15.72 -23.01
CA ALA A 571 -18.70 -15.17 -23.01
C ALA A 571 -19.24 -15.01 -21.58
N PHE A 572 -19.06 -16.01 -20.71
CA PHE A 572 -19.42 -15.88 -19.30
C PHE A 572 -18.66 -14.73 -18.63
N TYR A 573 -17.36 -14.63 -18.88
CA TYR A 573 -16.53 -13.56 -18.36
C TYR A 573 -17.05 -12.17 -18.73
N LEU A 574 -17.26 -11.92 -20.03
CA LEU A 574 -17.74 -10.63 -20.52
C LEU A 574 -19.14 -10.30 -19.98
N LEU A 575 -19.99 -11.32 -19.82
CA LEU A 575 -21.32 -11.15 -19.26
C LEU A 575 -21.25 -10.73 -17.78
N PHE A 576 -20.37 -11.34 -16.99
CA PHE A 576 -20.16 -10.97 -15.59
C PHE A 576 -19.64 -9.53 -15.45
N VAL A 577 -18.68 -9.12 -16.29
CA VAL A 577 -18.19 -7.74 -16.34
C VAL A 577 -19.36 -6.77 -16.61
N ALA A 578 -20.14 -7.03 -17.67
CA ALA A 578 -21.27 -6.20 -18.03
C ALA A 578 -22.34 -6.13 -16.92
N ILE A 579 -22.69 -7.26 -16.30
CA ILE A 579 -23.65 -7.29 -15.18
C ILE A 579 -23.19 -6.36 -14.06
N SER A 580 -21.93 -6.49 -13.64
CA SER A 580 -21.44 -5.79 -12.46
C SER A 580 -21.22 -4.31 -12.70
N GLU A 581 -20.69 -3.93 -13.86
CA GLU A 581 -20.51 -2.53 -14.22
C GLU A 581 -21.86 -1.82 -14.44
N GLU A 582 -22.82 -2.44 -15.13
CA GLU A 582 -24.14 -1.83 -15.33
C GLU A 582 -24.93 -1.72 -14.03
N LEU A 583 -24.84 -2.71 -13.14
CA LEU A 583 -25.41 -2.60 -11.79
C LEU A 583 -24.83 -1.38 -11.07
N LEU A 584 -23.50 -1.24 -11.01
CA LEU A 584 -22.86 -0.11 -10.34
C LEU A 584 -23.29 1.23 -10.92
N PHE A 585 -23.04 1.39 -12.22
CA PHE A 585 -23.07 2.69 -12.85
C PHE A 585 -24.50 3.10 -13.20
N ARG A 586 -25.31 2.20 -13.76
CA ARG A 586 -26.63 2.54 -14.32
C ARG A 586 -27.76 2.29 -13.35
N HIS A 587 -27.61 1.35 -12.41
CA HIS A 587 -28.61 1.16 -11.36
C HIS A 587 -28.35 2.06 -10.14
N TYR A 588 -27.19 1.94 -9.50
CA TYR A 588 -26.95 2.63 -8.22
C TYR A 588 -26.50 4.08 -8.41
N LEU A 589 -25.40 4.29 -9.12
CA LEU A 589 -24.80 5.62 -9.24
C LEU A 589 -25.74 6.58 -9.96
N GLN A 590 -26.32 6.17 -11.10
CA GLN A 590 -27.26 7.01 -11.83
C GLN A 590 -28.49 7.37 -10.99
N LYS A 591 -29.04 6.41 -10.21
CA LYS A 591 -30.18 6.67 -9.32
C LYS A 591 -29.83 7.62 -8.18
N TYR A 592 -28.62 7.49 -7.63
CA TYR A 592 -28.13 8.43 -6.63
C TYR A 592 -27.99 9.83 -7.23
N LEU A 593 -27.35 9.95 -8.40
CA LEU A 593 -27.16 11.22 -9.10
C LEU A 593 -28.49 11.83 -9.54
N SER A 594 -29.50 11.05 -9.91
CA SER A 594 -30.83 11.57 -10.29
C SER A 594 -31.61 12.17 -9.12
N ASN A 595 -31.21 11.91 -7.86
CA ASN A 595 -31.79 12.59 -6.70
C ASN A 595 -31.23 14.00 -6.52
N VAL A 596 -30.11 14.33 -7.18
CA VAL A 596 -29.37 15.59 -7.04
C VAL A 596 -29.44 16.41 -8.35
N PHE A 597 -29.39 15.73 -9.48
CA PHE A 597 -29.34 16.30 -10.82
C PHE A 597 -30.51 15.81 -11.65
N ASP A 598 -30.89 16.56 -12.69
CA ASP A 598 -31.80 16.04 -13.71
C ASP A 598 -31.18 14.85 -14.47
N PHE A 599 -31.99 14.17 -15.28
CA PHE A 599 -31.52 12.99 -16.03
C PHE A 599 -30.31 13.29 -16.93
N ARG A 600 -30.28 14.45 -17.62
CA ARG A 600 -29.21 14.78 -18.58
C ARG A 600 -27.88 14.97 -17.86
N HIS A 601 -27.89 15.74 -16.78
CA HIS A 601 -26.70 16.00 -15.97
C HIS A 601 -26.27 14.73 -15.23
N SER A 602 -27.20 13.95 -14.68
CA SER A 602 -26.91 12.65 -14.06
C SER A 602 -26.24 11.69 -15.06
N ALA A 603 -26.76 11.58 -16.29
CA ALA A 603 -26.19 10.74 -17.33
C ALA A 603 -24.79 11.20 -17.75
N LEU A 604 -24.57 12.51 -17.91
CA LEU A 604 -23.26 13.08 -18.24
C LEU A 604 -22.22 12.80 -17.13
N VAL A 605 -22.58 13.08 -15.87
CA VAL A 605 -21.68 12.87 -14.73
C VAL A 605 -21.35 11.38 -14.56
N GLN A 606 -22.37 10.50 -14.61
CA GLN A 606 -22.16 9.06 -14.53
C GLN A 606 -21.27 8.54 -15.66
N SER A 607 -21.51 8.99 -16.89
CA SER A 607 -20.74 8.54 -18.07
C SER A 607 -19.30 9.01 -18.01
N LEU A 608 -19.07 10.22 -17.48
CA LEU A 608 -17.74 10.75 -17.25
C LEU A 608 -17.01 9.93 -16.18
N LEU A 609 -17.67 9.61 -15.07
CA LEU A 609 -17.12 8.73 -14.03
C LEU A 609 -16.83 7.32 -14.57
N PHE A 610 -17.67 6.78 -15.45
CA PHE A 610 -17.42 5.49 -16.11
C PHE A 610 -16.19 5.54 -17.02
N ALA A 611 -16.01 6.61 -17.80
CA ALA A 611 -14.82 6.79 -18.64
C ALA A 611 -13.55 6.93 -17.78
N PHE A 612 -13.61 7.69 -16.68
CA PHE A 612 -12.51 7.80 -15.72
C PHE A 612 -12.18 6.48 -15.02
N PHE A 613 -13.18 5.64 -14.76
CA PHE A 613 -12.95 4.30 -14.22
C PHE A 613 -12.10 3.41 -15.15
N HIS A 614 -12.17 3.66 -16.46
CA HIS A 614 -11.40 2.95 -17.50
C HIS A 614 -10.12 3.68 -17.92
N LEU A 615 -9.74 4.72 -17.18
CA LEU A 615 -8.54 5.49 -17.45
C LEU A 615 -7.31 4.68 -16.98
N THR A 616 -6.57 4.11 -17.93
CA THR A 616 -5.31 3.38 -17.70
C THR A 616 -4.15 4.12 -18.35
N LYS A 617 -2.89 3.69 -18.13
CA LYS A 617 -1.72 4.29 -18.78
C LYS A 617 -1.73 4.16 -20.31
N SER A 618 -2.39 3.12 -20.83
CA SER A 618 -2.51 2.87 -22.27
C SER A 618 -3.78 3.46 -22.89
N THR A 619 -4.66 4.07 -22.08
CA THR A 619 -5.91 4.65 -22.58
C THR A 619 -5.61 5.89 -23.40
N SER A 620 -5.71 5.79 -24.72
CA SER A 620 -5.66 6.95 -25.60
C SER A 620 -6.85 7.87 -25.34
N ILE A 621 -6.70 9.16 -25.66
CA ILE A 621 -7.81 10.13 -25.59
C ILE A 621 -9.01 9.65 -26.43
N SER A 622 -8.77 9.03 -27.58
CA SER A 622 -9.82 8.46 -28.42
C SER A 622 -10.59 7.34 -27.72
N LEU A 623 -9.89 6.44 -26.99
CA LEU A 623 -10.53 5.39 -26.21
C LEU A 623 -11.33 5.98 -25.04
N PHE A 624 -10.81 7.00 -24.35
CA PHE A 624 -11.55 7.68 -23.29
C PHE A 624 -12.87 8.29 -23.80
N ILE A 625 -12.81 9.00 -24.93
CA ILE A 625 -14.00 9.58 -25.59
C ILE A 625 -14.99 8.47 -25.98
N LEU A 626 -14.50 7.36 -26.55
CA LEU A 626 -15.34 6.21 -26.91
C LEU A 626 -16.04 5.63 -25.67
N MET A 627 -15.32 5.43 -24.56
CA MET A 627 -15.90 4.92 -23.32
C MET A 627 -16.95 5.87 -22.75
N PHE A 628 -16.70 7.18 -22.81
CA PHE A 628 -17.67 8.20 -22.39
C PHE A 628 -18.96 8.14 -23.24
N ILE A 629 -18.84 8.08 -24.57
CA ILE A 629 -19.99 8.02 -25.48
C ILE A 629 -20.77 6.71 -25.28
N SER A 630 -20.08 5.56 -25.25
CA SER A 630 -20.69 4.26 -24.96
C SER A 630 -21.44 4.27 -23.64
N ALA A 631 -20.87 4.94 -22.63
CA ALA A 631 -21.50 5.04 -21.34
C ALA A 631 -22.81 5.82 -21.36
N ILE A 632 -22.88 6.92 -22.12
CA ILE A 632 -24.11 7.68 -22.34
C ILE A 632 -25.15 6.78 -23.01
N LEU A 633 -24.75 6.01 -24.04
CA LEU A 633 -25.65 5.12 -24.77
C LEU A 633 -26.24 4.04 -23.86
N PHE A 634 -25.43 3.36 -23.05
CA PHE A 634 -25.93 2.37 -22.08
C PHE A 634 -26.91 2.98 -21.08
N THR A 635 -26.65 4.21 -20.66
CA THR A 635 -27.53 4.95 -19.75
C THR A 635 -28.87 5.31 -20.40
N ILE A 636 -28.87 5.69 -21.68
CA ILE A 636 -30.11 5.89 -22.46
C ILE A 636 -30.85 4.57 -22.65
N ILE A 637 -30.16 3.47 -22.95
CA ILE A 637 -30.75 2.14 -23.12
C ILE A 637 -31.41 1.70 -21.81
N LYS A 638 -30.73 1.82 -20.67
CA LYS A 638 -31.28 1.50 -19.36
C LYS A 638 -32.55 2.30 -19.07
N GLU A 639 -32.57 3.58 -19.42
CA GLU A 639 -33.75 4.42 -19.14
C GLU A 639 -34.95 4.07 -20.03
N LYS A 640 -34.71 3.79 -21.32
CA LYS A 640 -35.80 3.48 -22.27
C LYS A 640 -36.29 2.04 -22.17
N THR A 641 -35.41 1.10 -21.84
CA THR A 641 -35.65 -0.34 -22.02
C THR A 641 -35.31 -1.19 -20.80
N GLY A 642 -34.81 -0.60 -19.72
CA GLY A 642 -34.49 -1.29 -18.47
C GLY A 642 -33.03 -1.79 -18.38
N LEU A 643 -32.63 -2.13 -17.15
CA LEU A 643 -31.24 -2.49 -16.81
C LEU A 643 -30.72 -3.72 -17.55
N LEU A 644 -31.56 -4.75 -17.74
CA LEU A 644 -31.17 -5.99 -18.43
C LEU A 644 -30.69 -5.71 -19.86
N ASN A 645 -31.36 -4.80 -20.57
CA ASN A 645 -30.98 -4.44 -21.93
C ASN A 645 -29.68 -3.62 -21.98
N ALA A 646 -29.40 -2.83 -20.96
CA ALA A 646 -28.08 -2.17 -20.84
C ALA A 646 -26.97 -3.19 -20.56
N ILE A 647 -27.22 -4.19 -19.70
CA ILE A 647 -26.29 -5.32 -19.46
C ILE A 647 -26.00 -6.06 -20.76
N LEU A 648 -27.04 -6.42 -21.52
CA LEU A 648 -26.88 -7.11 -22.79
C LEU A 648 -26.16 -6.23 -23.82
N ALA A 649 -26.48 -4.94 -23.92
CA ALA A 649 -25.81 -4.01 -24.82
C ALA A 649 -24.32 -3.87 -24.49
N HIS A 650 -23.98 -3.76 -23.20
CA HIS A 650 -22.60 -3.70 -22.74
C HIS A 650 -21.86 -5.01 -22.99
N PHE A 651 -22.47 -6.16 -22.67
CA PHE A 651 -21.92 -7.47 -23.00
C PHE A 651 -21.62 -7.61 -24.50
N MET A 652 -22.56 -7.23 -25.37
CA MET A 652 -22.40 -7.30 -26.82
C MET A 652 -21.30 -6.35 -27.32
N ALA A 653 -21.22 -5.12 -26.78
CA ALA A 653 -20.16 -4.19 -27.11
C ALA A 653 -18.78 -4.77 -26.76
N ASN A 654 -18.63 -5.35 -25.57
CA ASN A 654 -17.39 -5.99 -25.15
C ASN A 654 -17.08 -7.24 -25.98
N ALA A 655 -18.08 -8.04 -26.36
CA ALA A 655 -17.90 -9.21 -27.19
C ALA A 655 -17.44 -8.85 -28.61
N ILE A 656 -18.01 -7.79 -29.20
CA ILE A 656 -17.61 -7.28 -30.53
C ILE A 656 -16.17 -6.76 -30.49
N LEU A 657 -15.84 -5.93 -29.49
CA LEU A 657 -14.48 -5.41 -29.32
C LEU A 657 -13.48 -6.56 -29.12
N TYR A 658 -13.82 -7.53 -28.26
CA TYR A 658 -12.98 -8.69 -28.02
C TYR A 658 -12.71 -9.48 -29.30
N TYR A 659 -13.74 -9.75 -30.11
CA TYR A 659 -13.61 -10.46 -31.37
C TYR A 659 -12.75 -9.69 -32.39
N TYR A 660 -13.00 -8.38 -32.55
CA TYR A 660 -12.32 -7.53 -33.53
C TYR A 660 -10.83 -7.27 -33.22
N PHE A 661 -10.42 -7.37 -31.95
CA PHE A 661 -9.02 -7.20 -31.56
C PHE A 661 -8.23 -8.52 -31.51
N LEU A 662 -8.90 -9.68 -31.66
CA LEU A 662 -8.26 -11.01 -31.63
C LEU A 662 -8.22 -11.71 -33.00
N PHE A 663 -9.10 -11.32 -33.92
CA PHE A 663 -9.17 -11.78 -35.30
C PHE A 663 -9.12 -10.57 -36.23
#